data_AF-A0A2V1K474-F1
#
_entry.id   AF-A0A2V1K474-F1
#
_cell.length_a   1.000
_cell.length_b   1.000
_cell.length_c   1.000
_cell.angle_alpha   90.00
_cell.angle_beta   90.00
_cell.angle_gamma   90.00
#
_symmetry.space_group_name_H-M   'P 1'
#
loop_
_entity.id
_entity.type
_entity.pdbx_description
1 polymer ?
#
loop_
_entity_poly.entity_id
_entity_poly.type
_entity_poly.pdbx_seq_one_letter_code
_entity_poly.pdbx_strand_id
1 'polypeptide(L)'
;MVELTIDGKSVEVPEGSMVMHAAHKLGTYVPHFCYHKKLSIAANCRMCLVEVEKAPKALPACATPVTNGMVVHTQSEKAVAAQKSVMEFLLINHPLDCPICDQGGECQLQDLAVGYGQSYSRYEEEKRVVFHKSLGPLVSAEEMSRCIHCTRCVRFGQEIAGVMELGMLGRGEHSEITSFVGRAVESELSGNMIDICPVGALTSKPFRYQARTWELARRRSVSPHDSVGANLVVQVKGEKVLRVVPFENDAVNECWISDRDRFSYEGINSDDRLTAPMVRACGGEWREVSWSDALSAVAEGLKDVREHAGGAGIGALASEYATTEEYALLARLMRALGSENVDFRLRQTDDDFDAALEGTPWLGMDIADLDSVDRVLVIGSAIRAEHPLLAQRLRQAAKRGTQVSFIDALAEDPLLPVAARLTVAPAQWLDAVAQVVVALAKAKELPVPQWAGTIEAGETAQAIAASLVAGEKVAVLLGNQALSHAQASTLAANAAALAELAGGTLGFLGAGGNTVGGYLAGATPGKAGRTAASMLSEPLNAYLVLHTEPVLDADNGAKAIAALQAAQFAVALTPYRSAAEDWAHVMLPVTPFTETSGTFVNAQGLAQSFKGTTAPKGQARPGWKVLRVLGNVLGLEGFDEETSEAVRDSVLGGNIRAALSNGIKAAPAVSASAPVKLQRVGDVPIYRSDAIVRRAESLQAMRVSRLPVAGINAATLAELGLEAGTPIRVGSQVGSIETVAELDKTVADGCIRLAAAFEQTAALGGSQVELSVERL
;
A
#
# COMPACT_ATOMS: atom_id res chain seq x y z
N MET A 1 6.03 -3.59 37.96
CA MET A 1 6.39 -2.17 37.73
C MET A 1 7.62 -1.87 38.57
N VAL A 2 8.53 -1.05 38.06
CA VAL A 2 9.77 -0.64 38.73
C VAL A 2 9.72 0.88 38.90
N GLU A 3 9.96 1.37 40.11
CA GLU A 3 10.01 2.80 40.42
C GLU A 3 11.45 3.31 40.35
N LEU A 4 11.65 4.47 39.72
CA LEU A 4 12.92 5.17 39.66
C LEU A 4 12.71 6.69 39.66
N THR A 5 13.76 7.44 39.97
CA THR A 5 13.75 8.90 39.96
C THR A 5 14.65 9.42 38.84
N ILE A 6 14.12 10.30 37.98
CA ILE A 6 14.89 11.00 36.94
C ILE A 6 14.78 12.51 37.18
N ASP A 7 15.90 13.18 37.39
CA ASP A 7 15.98 14.63 37.66
C ASP A 7 15.02 15.08 38.78
N GLY A 8 14.94 14.28 39.85
CA GLY A 8 14.08 14.52 41.01
C GLY A 8 12.60 14.13 40.82
N LYS A 9 12.19 13.61 39.65
CA LYS A 9 10.82 13.17 39.37
C LYS A 9 10.72 11.65 39.46
N SER A 10 9.81 11.13 40.30
CA SER A 10 9.51 9.69 40.34
C SER A 10 8.72 9.26 39.11
N VAL A 11 9.02 8.07 38.59
CA VAL A 11 8.31 7.42 37.50
C VAL A 11 8.30 5.90 37.69
N GLU A 12 7.16 5.30 37.37
CA GLU A 12 7.04 3.84 37.31
C GLU A 12 7.00 3.36 35.86
N VAL A 13 7.77 2.32 35.55
CA VAL A 13 7.78 1.69 34.22
C VAL A 13 7.71 0.15 34.32
N PRO A 14 7.30 -0.55 33.25
CA PRO A 14 7.37 -2.01 33.22
C PRO A 14 8.78 -2.53 33.46
N GLU A 15 8.88 -3.70 34.09
CA GLU A 15 10.16 -4.39 34.28
C GLU A 15 10.80 -4.70 32.91
N GLY A 16 12.13 -4.62 32.83
CA GLY A 16 12.88 -4.72 31.57
C GLY A 16 12.94 -3.43 30.74
N SER A 17 12.28 -2.34 31.18
CA SER A 17 12.42 -1.04 30.53
C SER A 17 13.82 -0.46 30.67
N MET A 18 14.23 0.37 29.71
CA MET A 18 15.48 1.13 29.76
C MET A 18 15.25 2.51 30.36
N VAL A 19 16.30 3.15 30.87
CA VAL A 19 16.25 4.53 31.38
C VAL A 19 15.66 5.50 30.32
N MET A 20 15.95 5.28 29.03
CA MET A 20 15.36 6.06 27.93
C MET A 20 13.82 5.98 27.89
N HIS A 21 13.23 4.82 28.16
CA HIS A 21 11.77 4.65 28.18
C HIS A 21 11.15 5.44 29.35
N ALA A 22 11.78 5.38 30.52
CA ALA A 22 11.37 6.14 31.70
C ALA A 22 11.48 7.66 31.47
N ALA A 23 12.57 8.12 30.85
CA ALA A 23 12.74 9.53 30.49
C ALA A 23 11.66 10.01 29.51
N HIS A 24 11.35 9.22 28.48
CA HIS A 24 10.27 9.51 27.55
C HIS A 24 8.91 9.60 28.24
N LYS A 25 8.60 8.68 29.18
CA LYS A 25 7.35 8.70 29.95
C LYS A 25 7.20 9.97 30.80
N LEU A 26 8.32 10.54 31.28
CA LEU A 26 8.34 11.80 32.03
C LEU A 26 8.35 13.06 31.13
N GLY A 27 8.45 12.91 29.82
CA GLY A 27 8.67 14.02 28.89
C GLY A 27 10.08 14.64 29.02
N THR A 28 11.02 13.94 29.67
CA THR A 28 12.42 14.38 29.76
C THR A 28 13.16 13.96 28.49
N TYR A 29 13.69 14.94 27.75
CA TYR A 29 14.46 14.68 26.54
C TYR A 29 15.89 14.27 26.87
N VAL A 30 16.33 13.13 26.34
CA VAL A 30 17.72 12.65 26.41
C VAL A 30 18.29 12.63 24.98
N PRO A 31 19.42 13.32 24.70
CA PRO A 31 19.95 13.46 23.34
C PRO A 31 20.42 12.10 22.79
N HIS A 32 20.08 11.77 21.55
CA HIS A 32 20.39 10.45 20.98
C HIS A 32 20.44 10.44 19.44
N PHE A 33 21.31 9.60 18.87
CA PHE A 33 21.42 9.42 17.40
C PHE A 33 21.20 8.01 16.89
N CYS A 34 21.50 6.97 17.68
CA CYS A 34 21.31 5.59 17.23
C CYS A 34 20.03 4.98 17.80
N TYR A 35 19.49 5.49 18.90
CA TYR A 35 18.24 4.99 19.46
C TYR A 35 17.07 5.37 18.56
N HIS A 36 16.17 4.44 18.29
CA HIS A 36 14.89 4.68 17.65
C HIS A 36 13.88 3.73 18.30
N LYS A 37 12.69 4.21 18.67
CA LYS A 37 11.73 3.46 19.50
C LYS A 37 11.21 2.16 18.88
N LYS A 38 11.24 2.04 17.56
CA LYS A 38 10.83 0.84 16.81
C LYS A 38 12.02 -0.02 16.33
N LEU A 39 13.27 0.36 16.66
CA LEU A 39 14.44 -0.47 16.34
C LEU A 39 15.03 -1.06 17.62
N SER A 40 15.82 -2.12 17.44
CA SER A 40 16.67 -2.67 18.49
C SER A 40 17.59 -1.61 19.10
N ILE A 41 18.19 -1.91 20.25
CA ILE A 41 19.13 -1.02 20.93
C ILE A 41 20.56 -1.38 20.49
N ALA A 42 21.29 -0.43 19.91
CA ALA A 42 22.70 -0.63 19.51
C ALA A 42 23.72 0.10 20.40
N ALA A 43 23.33 1.22 21.02
CA ALA A 43 24.23 2.10 21.79
C ALA A 43 25.51 2.58 21.05
N ASN A 44 25.50 2.64 19.72
CA ASN A 44 26.64 3.06 18.89
C ASN A 44 27.10 4.50 19.15
N CYS A 45 26.16 5.45 19.26
CA CYS A 45 26.50 6.88 19.26
C CYS A 45 26.99 7.41 20.61
N ARG A 46 26.66 6.75 21.72
CA ARG A 46 26.92 7.22 23.10
C ARG A 46 26.40 8.63 23.43
N MET A 47 25.55 9.24 22.61
CA MET A 47 25.03 10.59 22.88
C MET A 47 24.09 10.64 24.10
N CYS A 48 23.39 9.53 24.39
CA CYS A 48 22.44 9.43 25.49
C CYS A 48 23.08 9.11 26.85
N LEU A 49 24.33 9.53 27.09
CA LEU A 49 25.00 9.28 28.36
C LEU A 49 24.37 10.12 29.47
N VAL A 50 23.96 9.46 30.55
CA VAL A 50 23.38 10.05 31.75
C VAL A 50 24.15 9.60 32.99
N GLU A 51 24.06 10.35 34.07
CA GLU A 51 24.60 9.92 35.36
C GLU A 51 23.57 9.08 36.10
N VAL A 52 24.00 7.90 36.54
CA VAL A 52 23.22 7.05 37.45
C VAL A 52 23.98 7.03 38.78
N GLU A 53 23.29 7.29 39.88
CA GLU A 53 23.94 7.31 41.20
C GLU A 53 24.67 6.00 41.47
N LYS A 54 25.83 6.10 42.14
CA LYS A 54 26.73 4.97 42.45
C LYS A 54 27.36 4.30 41.23
N ALA A 55 27.07 4.75 40.00
CA ALA A 55 27.77 4.28 38.81
C ALA A 55 29.11 5.04 38.62
N PRO A 56 30.24 4.33 38.41
CA PRO A 56 31.56 4.98 38.31
C PRO A 56 31.69 5.84 37.05
N LYS A 57 30.93 5.56 35.99
CA LYS A 57 30.95 6.28 34.71
C LYS A 57 29.52 6.66 34.29
N ALA A 58 29.41 7.61 33.37
CA ALA A 58 28.12 7.89 32.73
C ALA A 58 27.67 6.65 31.95
N LEU A 59 26.38 6.36 31.99
CA LEU A 59 25.78 5.17 31.40
C LEU A 59 24.85 5.53 30.24
N PRO A 60 24.79 4.72 29.17
CA PRO A 60 23.92 5.01 28.04
C PRO A 60 22.45 4.76 28.44
N ALA A 61 21.63 5.81 28.45
CA ALA A 61 20.22 5.70 28.83
C ALA A 61 19.44 4.69 27.95
N CYS A 62 19.81 4.54 26.68
CA CYS A 62 19.14 3.62 25.75
C CYS A 62 19.37 2.14 26.06
N ALA A 63 20.44 1.78 26.80
CA ALA A 63 20.84 0.38 27.02
C ALA A 63 21.03 0.05 28.51
N THR A 64 20.65 0.96 29.41
CA THR A 64 20.72 0.75 30.86
C THR A 64 19.33 0.36 31.35
N PRO A 65 19.11 -0.90 31.78
CA PRO A 65 17.85 -1.33 32.36
C PRO A 65 17.56 -0.56 33.65
N VAL A 66 16.29 -0.22 33.89
CA VAL A 66 15.89 0.41 35.13
C VAL A 66 15.93 -0.59 36.29
N THR A 67 16.23 -0.11 37.49
CA THR A 67 16.17 -0.91 38.73
C THR A 67 15.41 -0.12 39.79
N ASN A 68 14.83 -0.82 40.76
CA ASN A 68 13.99 -0.17 41.77
C ASN A 68 14.81 0.78 42.64
N GLY A 69 14.34 2.01 42.81
CA GLY A 69 15.05 3.07 43.52
C GLY A 69 16.28 3.63 42.79
N MET A 70 16.42 3.35 41.49
CA MET A 70 17.46 3.97 40.66
C MET A 70 17.27 5.48 40.61
N VAL A 71 18.35 6.25 40.76
CA VAL A 71 18.35 7.71 40.62
C VAL A 71 19.21 8.10 39.44
N VAL A 72 18.63 8.83 38.50
CA VAL A 72 19.26 9.25 37.24
C VAL A 72 19.25 10.77 37.15
N HIS A 73 20.41 11.34 36.83
CA HIS A 73 20.60 12.76 36.56
C HIS A 73 20.98 12.94 35.08
N THR A 74 20.13 13.59 34.30
CA THR A 74 20.33 13.75 32.84
C THR A 74 21.18 14.96 32.49
N GLN A 75 21.25 15.96 33.39
CA GLN A 75 21.93 17.24 33.20
C GLN A 75 23.03 17.51 34.24
N SER A 76 23.57 16.47 34.90
CA SER A 76 24.70 16.65 35.82
C SER A 76 25.97 17.06 35.06
N GLU A 77 26.95 17.64 35.77
CA GLU A 77 28.25 18.02 35.19
C GLU A 77 28.90 16.83 34.46
N LYS A 78 28.82 15.63 35.04
CA LYS A 78 29.33 14.38 34.47
C LYS A 78 28.60 14.00 33.17
N ALA A 79 27.28 14.10 33.14
CA ALA A 79 26.47 13.78 31.96
C ALA A 79 26.74 14.79 30.83
N VAL A 80 26.72 16.08 31.14
CA VAL A 80 26.96 17.17 30.17
C VAL A 80 28.38 17.10 29.60
N ALA A 81 29.39 16.85 30.43
CA ALA A 81 30.77 16.68 29.97
C ALA A 81 30.88 15.50 28.99
N ALA A 82 30.27 14.36 29.31
CA ALA A 82 30.28 13.19 28.43
C ALA A 82 29.57 13.46 27.09
N GLN A 83 28.41 14.13 27.11
CA GLN A 83 27.65 14.49 25.91
C GLN A 83 28.43 15.45 25.00
N LYS A 84 29.08 16.47 25.57
CA LYS A 84 29.94 17.40 24.83
C LYS A 84 31.12 16.70 24.16
N SER A 85 31.80 15.80 24.87
CA SER A 85 32.90 15.01 24.29
C SER A 85 32.43 14.09 23.18
N VAL A 86 31.29 13.41 23.34
CA VAL A 86 30.71 12.57 22.30
C VAL A 86 30.36 13.39 21.06
N MET A 87 29.76 14.57 21.24
CA MET A 87 29.45 15.46 20.12
C MET A 87 30.71 15.87 19.36
N GLU A 88 31.80 16.21 20.05
CA GLU A 88 33.08 16.51 19.41
C GLU A 88 33.58 15.32 18.58
N PHE A 89 33.57 14.09 19.13
CA PHE A 89 33.94 12.87 18.38
C PHE A 89 33.07 12.60 17.16
N LEU A 90 31.78 12.94 17.20
CA LEU A 90 30.91 12.82 16.03
C LEU A 90 31.26 13.84 14.95
N LEU A 91 31.71 15.03 15.35
CA LEU A 91 32.04 16.13 14.45
C LEU A 91 33.47 16.10 13.91
N ILE A 92 34.42 15.36 14.51
CA ILE A 92 35.82 15.29 14.01
C ILE A 92 35.87 14.87 12.55
N ASN A 93 35.06 13.89 12.15
CA ASN A 93 35.03 13.33 10.80
C ASN A 93 33.79 13.77 9.99
N HIS A 94 32.89 14.55 10.57
CA HIS A 94 31.72 15.08 9.86
C HIS A 94 32.13 16.33 9.04
N PRO A 95 31.74 16.43 7.75
CA PRO A 95 32.10 17.57 6.90
C PRO A 95 31.30 18.83 7.28
N LEU A 96 31.84 20.00 6.95
CA LEU A 96 31.19 21.30 7.18
C LEU A 96 30.19 21.65 6.06
N ASP A 97 29.37 20.67 5.70
CA ASP A 97 28.45 20.73 4.56
C ASP A 97 27.09 21.33 4.91
N CYS A 98 26.87 21.76 6.16
CA CYS A 98 25.55 22.21 6.63
C CYS A 98 24.84 23.20 5.68
N PRO A 99 25.53 24.19 5.06
CA PRO A 99 24.88 25.11 4.12
C PRO A 99 24.36 24.46 2.82
N ILE A 100 25.05 23.42 2.34
CA ILE A 100 24.67 22.71 1.11
C ILE A 100 23.79 21.49 1.38
N CYS A 101 23.90 20.87 2.56
CA CYS A 101 23.20 19.65 2.96
C CYS A 101 21.67 19.79 2.78
N ASP A 102 21.05 18.80 2.14
CA ASP A 102 19.60 18.75 1.88
C ASP A 102 18.77 18.85 3.18
N GLN A 103 19.16 18.04 4.19
CA GLN A 103 18.52 18.02 5.52
C GLN A 103 18.96 19.18 6.43
N GLY A 104 19.66 20.20 5.92
CA GLY A 104 19.95 21.41 6.71
C GLY A 104 18.66 22.01 7.28
N GLY A 105 18.62 22.24 8.60
CA GLY A 105 17.45 22.74 9.33
C GLY A 105 16.49 21.68 9.88
N GLU A 106 16.64 20.41 9.49
CA GLU A 106 15.91 19.27 10.08
C GLU A 106 16.88 18.13 10.49
N CYS A 107 18.18 18.42 10.48
CA CYS A 107 19.24 17.49 10.82
C CYS A 107 19.36 17.37 12.34
N GLN A 108 19.09 16.18 12.88
CA GLN A 108 19.24 15.91 14.31
C GLN A 108 20.66 16.21 14.81
N LEU A 109 21.69 16.00 13.98
CA LEU A 109 23.08 16.32 14.37
C LEU A 109 23.33 17.81 14.48
N GLN A 110 22.74 18.60 13.61
CA GLN A 110 22.83 20.06 13.68
C GLN A 110 22.19 20.56 14.99
N ASP A 111 20.97 20.13 15.28
CA ASP A 111 20.22 20.58 16.47
C ASP A 111 20.94 20.17 17.77
N LEU A 112 21.41 18.93 17.84
CA LEU A 112 22.12 18.44 19.01
C LEU A 112 23.53 19.04 19.14
N ALA A 113 24.21 19.38 18.04
CA ALA A 113 25.49 20.08 18.11
C ALA A 113 25.33 21.47 18.72
N VAL A 114 24.28 22.21 18.33
CA VAL A 114 23.97 23.53 18.90
C VAL A 114 23.57 23.44 20.38
N GLY A 115 22.73 22.46 20.74
CA GLY A 115 22.19 22.33 22.10
C GLY A 115 23.12 21.66 23.11
N TYR A 116 23.94 20.69 22.68
CA TYR A 116 24.72 19.80 23.55
C TYR A 116 26.22 19.73 23.20
N GLY A 117 26.66 20.42 22.15
CA GLY A 117 28.06 20.47 21.72
C GLY A 117 28.88 21.57 22.39
N GLN A 118 30.17 21.62 22.04
CA GLN A 118 31.04 22.76 22.34
C GLN A 118 30.94 23.80 21.21
N SER A 119 31.31 25.05 21.51
CA SER A 119 31.32 26.14 20.52
C SER A 119 32.50 26.10 19.55
N TYR A 120 33.51 25.26 19.81
CA TYR A 120 34.71 25.11 18.97
C TYR A 120 35.14 23.63 18.92
N SER A 121 35.92 23.27 17.90
CA SER A 121 36.55 21.95 17.77
C SER A 121 38.04 22.06 18.09
N ARG A 122 38.60 21.07 18.81
CA ARG A 122 40.04 20.96 19.03
C ARG A 122 40.76 20.15 17.95
N TYR A 123 40.00 19.48 17.08
CA TYR A 123 40.52 18.64 16.01
C TYR A 123 40.90 19.50 14.80
N GLU A 124 42.18 19.49 14.44
CA GLU A 124 42.78 20.26 13.34
C GLU A 124 43.29 19.38 12.19
N GLU A 125 43.16 18.04 12.31
CA GLU A 125 43.64 17.10 11.30
C GLU A 125 42.68 16.98 10.10
N GLU A 126 43.14 16.31 9.04
CA GLU A 126 42.31 16.02 7.88
C GLU A 126 41.13 15.12 8.26
N LYS A 127 39.96 15.44 7.70
CA LYS A 127 38.75 14.65 7.89
C LYS A 127 38.72 13.52 6.86
N ARG A 128 38.22 12.35 7.26
CA ARG A 128 37.99 11.26 6.31
C ARG A 128 36.98 11.67 5.23
N VAL A 129 37.15 11.12 4.04
CA VAL A 129 36.21 11.28 2.91
C VAL A 129 35.70 9.90 2.52
N VAL A 130 34.38 9.81 2.33
CA VAL A 130 33.71 8.57 1.90
C VAL A 130 33.03 8.84 0.57
N PHE A 131 33.35 8.03 -0.43
CA PHE A 131 32.77 8.16 -1.77
C PHE A 131 31.28 7.82 -1.80
N HIS A 132 30.60 8.44 -2.76
CA HIS A 132 29.18 8.23 -3.05
C HIS A 132 28.89 6.78 -3.40
N LYS A 133 27.63 6.38 -3.18
CA LYS A 133 27.16 5.01 -3.39
C LYS A 133 25.86 5.04 -4.18
N SER A 134 25.74 4.14 -5.16
CA SER A 134 24.50 3.97 -5.90
C SER A 134 23.55 3.06 -5.12
N LEU A 135 22.44 3.62 -4.64
CA LEU A 135 21.40 2.88 -3.91
C LEU A 135 20.09 2.75 -4.69
N GLY A 136 20.04 3.24 -5.93
CA GLY A 136 18.82 3.22 -6.76
C GLY A 136 18.23 4.63 -7.01
N PRO A 137 16.95 4.69 -7.44
CA PRO A 137 16.30 5.93 -7.81
C PRO A 137 15.64 6.68 -6.62
N LEU A 138 15.40 6.01 -5.48
CA LEU A 138 14.63 6.58 -4.37
C LEU A 138 15.51 7.22 -3.29
N VAL A 139 16.50 6.47 -2.80
CA VAL A 139 17.41 6.91 -1.73
C VAL A 139 18.74 7.37 -2.34
N SER A 140 19.16 8.58 -2.01
CA SER A 140 20.46 9.12 -2.39
C SER A 140 21.49 8.88 -1.29
N ALA A 141 22.66 8.38 -1.67
CA ALA A 141 23.84 8.21 -0.81
C ALA A 141 25.05 8.90 -1.44
N GLU A 142 24.86 10.11 -1.97
CA GLU A 142 25.97 10.91 -2.51
C GLU A 142 26.90 11.41 -1.41
N GLU A 143 26.37 11.79 -0.25
CA GLU A 143 27.16 12.43 0.81
C GLU A 143 27.42 11.52 2.01
N MET A 144 27.97 10.34 1.73
CA MET A 144 28.28 9.36 2.77
C MET A 144 29.37 9.80 3.75
N SER A 145 30.17 10.84 3.41
CA SER A 145 31.06 11.51 4.38
C SER A 145 30.31 12.08 5.59
N ARG A 146 29.01 12.40 5.44
CA ARG A 146 28.16 12.88 6.54
C ARG A 146 27.76 11.76 7.52
N CYS A 147 27.89 10.49 7.13
CA CYS A 147 27.43 9.36 7.94
C CYS A 147 28.21 9.24 9.25
N ILE A 148 27.48 9.12 10.37
CA ILE A 148 28.04 8.95 11.73
C ILE A 148 28.03 7.49 12.21
N HIS A 149 27.79 6.52 11.32
CA HIS A 149 27.76 5.09 11.63
C HIS A 149 26.82 4.69 12.77
N CYS A 150 25.68 5.37 12.90
CA CYS A 150 24.69 5.04 13.93
C CYS A 150 23.99 3.69 13.68
N THR A 151 24.12 3.13 12.47
CA THR A 151 23.50 1.90 11.95
C THR A 151 21.97 1.85 12.04
N ARG A 152 21.27 2.98 12.14
CA ARG A 152 19.80 3.02 12.07
C ARG A 152 19.27 2.47 10.74
N CYS A 153 19.85 2.86 9.60
CA CYS A 153 19.42 2.39 8.28
C CYS A 153 19.62 0.88 8.07
N VAL A 154 20.77 0.34 8.51
CA VAL A 154 21.07 -1.11 8.46
C VAL A 154 20.06 -1.91 9.29
N ARG A 155 19.82 -1.48 10.53
CA ARG A 155 18.84 -2.12 11.42
C ARG A 155 17.42 -1.97 10.92
N PHE A 156 17.06 -0.83 10.34
CA PHE A 156 15.76 -0.66 9.69
C PHE A 156 15.55 -1.68 8.56
N GLY A 157 16.54 -1.83 7.67
CA GLY A 157 16.50 -2.83 6.60
C GLY A 157 16.23 -4.24 7.16
N GLN A 158 17.07 -4.67 8.10
CA GLN A 158 16.98 -6.00 8.67
C GLN A 158 15.72 -6.23 9.52
N GLU A 159 15.35 -5.26 10.36
CA GLU A 159 14.33 -5.44 11.38
C GLU A 159 12.93 -5.05 10.90
N ILE A 160 12.80 -3.96 10.16
CA ILE A 160 11.50 -3.42 9.75
C ILE A 160 11.17 -3.84 8.33
N ALA A 161 12.04 -3.53 7.37
CA ALA A 161 11.83 -3.93 5.97
C ALA A 161 11.95 -5.45 5.77
N GLY A 162 12.70 -6.14 6.63
CA GLY A 162 12.88 -7.60 6.58
C GLY A 162 13.97 -8.07 5.64
N VAL A 163 14.73 -7.15 5.04
CA VAL A 163 15.82 -7.43 4.12
C VAL A 163 17.03 -6.55 4.43
N MET A 164 18.19 -7.17 4.61
CA MET A 164 19.43 -6.47 4.90
C MET A 164 20.10 -6.01 3.59
N GLU A 165 19.64 -4.87 3.07
CA GLU A 165 20.18 -4.29 1.82
C GLU A 165 21.43 -3.44 2.07
N LEU A 166 21.50 -2.81 3.24
CA LEU A 166 22.66 -2.06 3.71
C LEU A 166 23.40 -2.82 4.80
N GLY A 167 24.73 -2.74 4.79
CA GLY A 167 25.61 -3.27 5.83
C GLY A 167 26.72 -2.28 6.18
N MET A 168 27.51 -2.61 7.20
CA MET A 168 28.69 -1.83 7.59
C MET A 168 29.95 -2.66 7.30
N LEU A 169 30.77 -2.21 6.36
CA LEU A 169 32.07 -2.79 6.05
C LEU A 169 33.18 -2.04 6.79
N GLY A 170 34.34 -2.67 6.94
CA GLY A 170 35.51 -2.07 7.60
C GLY A 170 35.44 -2.09 9.13
N ARG A 171 36.39 -1.38 9.76
CA ARG A 171 36.49 -1.26 11.22
C ARG A 171 37.10 0.10 11.59
N GLY A 172 36.66 0.67 12.71
CA GLY A 172 37.15 1.96 13.20
C GLY A 172 36.70 3.09 12.29
N GLU A 173 37.58 4.03 11.98
CA GLU A 173 37.28 5.17 11.11
C GLU A 173 37.04 4.80 9.64
N HIS A 174 37.59 3.67 9.20
CA HIS A 174 37.38 3.09 7.86
C HIS A 174 36.06 2.32 7.73
N SER A 175 35.18 2.42 8.73
CA SER A 175 33.86 1.82 8.62
C SER A 175 33.03 2.57 7.58
N GLU A 176 32.30 1.85 6.74
CA GLU A 176 31.42 2.43 5.73
C GLU A 176 30.09 1.69 5.68
N ILE A 177 29.00 2.47 5.69
CA ILE A 177 27.69 1.93 5.34
C ILE A 177 27.62 1.80 3.82
N THR A 178 27.34 0.61 3.31
CA THR A 178 27.25 0.33 1.87
C THR A 178 26.19 -0.72 1.56
N SER A 179 25.80 -0.83 0.29
CA SER A 179 24.91 -1.90 -0.15
C SER A 179 25.64 -3.24 -0.24
N PHE A 180 24.91 -4.32 0.02
CA PHE A 180 25.44 -5.67 -0.11
C PHE A 180 25.67 -6.01 -1.60
N VAL A 181 26.93 -6.23 -1.99
CA VAL A 181 27.34 -6.59 -3.36
C VAL A 181 26.93 -5.55 -4.42
N GLY A 182 26.95 -4.25 -4.06
CA GLY A 182 26.65 -3.16 -5.00
C GLY A 182 25.23 -3.17 -5.58
N ARG A 183 24.30 -3.92 -4.94
CA ARG A 183 22.89 -3.98 -5.34
C ARG A 183 22.20 -2.66 -4.99
N ALA A 184 21.16 -2.34 -5.76
CA ALA A 184 20.25 -1.26 -5.41
C ALA A 184 19.43 -1.65 -4.16
N VAL A 185 18.88 -0.64 -3.50
CA VAL A 185 17.90 -0.81 -2.42
C VAL A 185 16.54 -0.94 -3.11
N GLU A 186 15.92 -2.11 -3.01
CA GLU A 186 14.72 -2.53 -3.73
C GLU A 186 13.50 -2.77 -2.81
N SER A 187 13.67 -2.80 -1.48
CA SER A 187 12.52 -2.94 -0.57
C SER A 187 11.49 -1.83 -0.75
N GLU A 188 10.23 -2.20 -0.73
CA GLU A 188 9.03 -1.38 -0.75
C GLU A 188 8.87 -0.43 0.45
N LEU A 189 9.74 -0.55 1.46
CA LEU A 189 9.79 0.34 2.63
C LEU A 189 11.10 1.14 2.71
N SER A 190 11.93 1.12 1.66
CA SER A 190 13.31 1.62 1.71
C SER A 190 13.43 3.13 1.96
N GLY A 191 12.47 3.92 1.51
CA GLY A 191 12.42 5.37 1.67
C GLY A 191 12.36 5.82 3.12
N ASN A 192 11.90 4.97 4.05
CA ASN A 192 11.95 5.27 5.49
C ASN A 192 13.39 5.33 6.03
N MET A 193 14.39 4.81 5.30
CA MET A 193 15.80 5.00 5.65
C MET A 193 16.23 6.47 5.60
N ILE A 194 15.52 7.31 4.86
CA ILE A 194 15.76 8.76 4.79
C ILE A 194 15.35 9.42 6.11
N ASP A 195 14.15 9.12 6.60
CA ASP A 195 13.62 9.69 7.84
C ASP A 195 14.40 9.21 9.06
N ILE A 196 14.88 7.96 9.02
CA ILE A 196 15.63 7.38 10.14
C ILE A 196 17.08 7.88 10.20
N CYS A 197 17.60 8.45 9.10
CA CYS A 197 18.96 8.95 8.99
C CYS A 197 19.10 10.31 9.70
N PRO A 198 19.91 10.41 10.78
CA PRO A 198 19.94 11.64 11.59
C PRO A 198 20.85 12.77 11.05
N VAL A 199 21.54 12.56 9.93
CA VAL A 199 22.73 13.36 9.54
C VAL A 199 22.80 13.76 8.06
N GLY A 200 21.73 13.59 7.28
CA GLY A 200 21.71 13.97 5.86
C GLY A 200 22.65 13.16 4.97
N ALA A 201 23.05 11.96 5.41
CA ALA A 201 23.86 11.02 4.62
C ALA A 201 23.01 10.18 3.66
N LEU A 202 21.75 9.92 4.05
CA LEU A 202 20.74 9.29 3.20
C LEU A 202 19.61 10.30 3.03
N THR A 203 19.35 10.70 1.79
CA THR A 203 18.37 11.75 1.45
C THR A 203 17.42 11.26 0.37
N SER A 204 16.28 11.93 0.21
CA SER A 204 15.34 11.62 -0.86
C SER A 204 15.92 12.06 -2.20
N LYS A 205 16.24 11.11 -3.08
CA LYS A 205 16.84 11.42 -4.39
C LYS A 205 15.91 12.27 -5.25
N PRO A 206 14.58 12.01 -5.32
CA PRO A 206 13.67 12.86 -6.07
C PRO A 206 13.57 14.29 -5.49
N PHE A 207 13.51 14.45 -4.17
CA PHE A 207 13.33 15.76 -3.52
C PHE A 207 14.61 16.61 -3.41
N ARG A 208 15.78 15.96 -3.45
CA ARG A 208 17.07 16.57 -3.11
C ARG A 208 17.27 17.91 -3.81
N TYR A 209 17.58 18.93 -3.01
CA TYR A 209 17.87 20.31 -3.44
C TYR A 209 16.69 21.08 -4.06
N GLN A 210 15.46 20.56 -4.00
CA GLN A 210 14.29 21.29 -4.50
C GLN A 210 13.81 22.40 -3.54
N ALA A 211 13.93 22.18 -2.23
CA ALA A 211 13.53 23.16 -1.21
C ALA A 211 14.26 22.92 0.11
N ARG A 212 14.26 23.94 0.98
CA ARG A 212 14.68 23.80 2.38
C ARG A 212 13.49 23.50 3.28
N THR A 213 13.73 22.79 4.38
CA THR A 213 12.65 22.36 5.28
C THR A 213 11.83 23.51 5.86
N TRP A 214 12.40 24.71 6.05
CA TRP A 214 11.69 25.88 6.57
C TRP A 214 10.84 26.60 5.51
N GLU A 215 11.04 26.29 4.23
CA GLU A 215 10.20 26.79 3.13
C GLU A 215 8.93 25.94 2.94
N LEU A 216 8.89 24.75 3.55
CA LEU A 216 7.84 23.77 3.34
C LEU A 216 6.72 23.91 4.37
N ALA A 217 5.51 24.18 3.89
CA ALA A 217 4.30 24.05 4.69
C ALA A 217 4.00 22.57 4.92
N ARG A 218 3.72 22.17 6.17
CA ARG A 218 3.43 20.80 6.56
C ARG A 218 1.93 20.62 6.80
N ARG A 219 1.28 19.74 6.05
CA ARG A 219 -0.17 19.50 6.14
C ARG A 219 -0.44 18.01 6.31
N ARG A 220 -1.36 17.65 7.21
CA ARG A 220 -1.73 16.25 7.44
C ARG A 220 -2.66 15.75 6.34
N SER A 221 -2.46 14.52 5.90
CA SER A 221 -3.31 13.81 4.93
C SER A 221 -3.29 12.30 5.18
N VAL A 222 -3.93 11.53 4.29
CA VAL A 222 -4.04 10.08 4.34
C VAL A 222 -3.67 9.52 2.97
N SER A 223 -2.94 8.40 2.92
CA SER A 223 -2.59 7.73 1.67
C SER A 223 -3.83 7.12 1.01
N PRO A 224 -4.02 7.30 -0.32
CA PRO A 224 -5.16 6.75 -1.04
C PRO A 224 -4.87 5.36 -1.66
N HIS A 225 -3.64 4.86 -1.57
CA HIS A 225 -3.15 3.83 -2.50
C HIS A 225 -3.48 2.38 -2.10
N ASP A 226 -3.20 1.97 -0.86
CA ASP A 226 -3.64 0.67 -0.32
C ASP A 226 -4.63 0.84 0.83
N SER A 227 -5.29 -0.26 1.17
CA SER A 227 -6.31 -0.30 2.20
C SER A 227 -5.83 -0.01 3.62
N VAL A 228 -4.53 0.20 3.88
CA VAL A 228 -4.04 0.60 5.21
C VAL A 228 -4.43 2.04 5.49
N GLY A 229 -4.40 2.90 4.47
CA GLY A 229 -4.66 4.33 4.61
C GLY A 229 -3.65 4.99 5.54
N ALA A 230 -2.35 4.84 5.25
CA ALA A 230 -1.29 5.35 6.09
C ALA A 230 -1.38 6.87 6.30
N ASN A 231 -1.08 7.36 7.51
CA ASN A 231 -1.14 8.79 7.80
C ASN A 231 0.10 9.51 7.28
N LEU A 232 -0.12 10.65 6.62
CA LEU A 232 0.91 11.40 5.89
C LEU A 232 1.06 12.82 6.44
N VAL A 233 2.28 13.34 6.35
CA VAL A 233 2.56 14.77 6.32
C VAL A 233 3.02 15.15 4.93
N VAL A 234 2.14 15.83 4.19
CA VAL A 234 2.40 16.37 2.86
C VAL A 234 3.09 17.72 3.02
N GLN A 235 4.25 17.86 2.38
CA GLN A 235 5.09 19.04 2.46
C GLN A 235 5.06 19.82 1.14
N VAL A 236 4.65 21.08 1.23
CA VAL A 236 4.23 21.90 0.09
C VAL A 236 5.05 23.19 0.03
N LYS A 237 5.46 23.58 -1.18
CA LYS A 237 6.01 24.92 -1.48
C LYS A 237 5.17 25.57 -2.56
N GLY A 238 4.53 26.69 -2.24
CA GLY A 238 3.53 27.31 -3.12
C GLY A 238 2.36 26.36 -3.36
N GLU A 239 2.12 25.97 -4.61
CA GLU A 239 1.05 25.07 -5.02
C GLU A 239 1.54 23.65 -5.37
N LYS A 240 2.82 23.36 -5.15
CA LYS A 240 3.43 22.05 -5.48
C LYS A 240 3.71 21.25 -4.22
N VAL A 241 3.31 19.98 -4.25
CA VAL A 241 3.77 18.98 -3.28
C VAL A 241 5.18 18.58 -3.65
N LEU A 242 6.15 18.78 -2.76
CA LEU A 242 7.55 18.46 -3.05
C LEU A 242 8.05 17.22 -2.30
N ARG A 243 7.41 16.88 -1.19
CA ARG A 243 7.84 15.78 -0.33
C ARG A 243 6.68 15.25 0.51
N VAL A 244 6.65 13.94 0.74
CA VAL A 244 5.71 13.29 1.66
C VAL A 244 6.51 12.50 2.68
N VAL A 245 6.15 12.63 3.96
CA VAL A 245 6.78 11.92 5.09
C VAL A 245 5.69 11.30 5.97
N PRO A 246 5.97 10.25 6.76
CA PRO A 246 4.97 9.62 7.61
C PRO A 246 4.48 10.59 8.70
N PHE A 247 3.17 10.56 8.98
CA PHE A 247 2.64 11.01 10.25
C PHE A 247 2.48 9.81 11.17
N GLU A 248 2.90 9.97 12.42
CA GLU A 248 2.93 8.85 13.36
C GLU A 248 1.53 8.49 13.87
N ASN A 249 1.17 7.21 13.75
CA ASN A 249 -0.05 6.64 14.30
C ASN A 249 0.14 5.13 14.59
N ASP A 250 0.34 4.77 15.85
CA ASP A 250 0.54 3.38 16.29
C ASP A 250 -0.61 2.43 15.91
N ALA A 251 -1.84 2.94 15.74
CA ALA A 251 -3.00 2.14 15.36
C ALA A 251 -3.04 1.78 13.87
N VAL A 252 -2.28 2.50 13.02
CA VAL A 252 -2.29 2.33 11.56
C VAL A 252 -0.89 2.00 11.07
N ASN A 253 -0.06 3.02 10.84
CA ASN A 253 1.21 2.90 10.13
C ASN A 253 2.45 3.03 11.03
N GLU A 254 2.27 3.07 12.36
CA GLU A 254 3.34 3.35 13.32
C GLU A 254 4.05 4.66 12.97
N CYS A 255 5.28 4.58 12.46
CA CYS A 255 6.04 5.72 11.95
C CYS A 255 6.57 5.47 10.52
N TRP A 256 5.94 4.55 9.79
CA TRP A 256 6.38 4.08 8.48
C TRP A 256 5.34 4.42 7.41
N ILE A 257 5.79 4.54 6.16
CA ILE A 257 4.93 4.57 4.96
C ILE A 257 5.61 3.75 3.86
N SER A 258 4.84 3.24 2.90
CA SER A 258 5.45 2.57 1.75
C SER A 258 6.15 3.56 0.82
N ASP A 259 7.07 3.07 0.01
CA ASP A 259 7.74 3.87 -1.01
C ASP A 259 6.74 4.41 -2.04
N ARG A 260 5.70 3.63 -2.33
CA ARG A 260 4.56 4.07 -3.13
C ARG A 260 3.92 5.33 -2.53
N ASP A 261 3.57 5.32 -1.25
CA ASP A 261 2.95 6.47 -0.58
C ASP A 261 3.91 7.68 -0.48
N ARG A 262 5.20 7.41 -0.34
CA ARG A 262 6.24 8.43 -0.18
C ARG A 262 6.54 9.20 -1.46
N PHE A 263 6.60 8.51 -2.60
CA PHE A 263 7.10 9.06 -3.85
C PHE A 263 6.00 9.29 -4.90
N SER A 264 4.76 8.84 -4.67
CA SER A 264 3.64 9.09 -5.59
C SER A 264 3.35 10.57 -5.86
N TYR A 265 3.84 11.50 -5.02
CA TYR A 265 3.70 12.94 -5.25
C TYR A 265 4.32 13.43 -6.57
N GLU A 266 5.28 12.70 -7.15
CA GLU A 266 5.78 13.01 -8.50
C GLU A 266 4.64 12.94 -9.53
N GLY A 267 3.79 11.91 -9.43
CA GLY A 267 2.62 11.75 -10.30
C GLY A 267 1.55 12.83 -10.12
N ILE A 268 1.44 13.42 -8.93
CA ILE A 268 0.52 14.55 -8.66
C ILE A 268 0.93 15.78 -9.47
N ASN A 269 2.24 16.01 -9.60
CA ASN A 269 2.80 17.16 -10.31
C ASN A 269 3.00 16.92 -11.82
N SER A 270 2.62 15.74 -12.34
CA SER A 270 2.83 15.35 -13.73
C SER A 270 2.33 16.39 -14.75
N ASP A 271 3.01 16.45 -15.89
CA ASP A 271 2.61 17.28 -17.03
C ASP A 271 1.38 16.73 -17.76
N ASP A 272 1.06 15.44 -17.55
CA ASP A 272 -0.16 14.79 -18.08
C ASP A 272 -1.45 15.19 -17.32
N ARG A 273 -1.37 16.12 -16.37
CA ARG A 273 -2.54 16.59 -15.62
C ARG A 273 -3.53 17.28 -16.56
N LEU A 274 -4.80 16.86 -16.49
CA LEU A 274 -5.91 17.53 -17.17
C LEU A 274 -6.23 18.83 -16.43
N THR A 275 -6.09 19.98 -17.11
CA THR A 275 -6.23 21.31 -16.50
C THR A 275 -7.50 22.07 -16.89
N ALA A 276 -8.22 21.63 -17.92
CA ALA A 276 -9.45 22.26 -18.38
C ALA A 276 -10.47 21.19 -18.84
N PRO A 277 -11.79 21.44 -18.72
CA PRO A 277 -12.79 20.58 -19.33
C PRO A 277 -12.60 20.48 -20.83
N MET A 278 -12.71 19.28 -21.38
CA MET A 278 -12.54 19.04 -22.81
C MET A 278 -13.72 18.25 -23.37
N VAL A 279 -14.18 18.63 -24.55
CA VAL A 279 -15.23 17.91 -25.29
C VAL A 279 -14.69 17.51 -26.66
N ARG A 280 -14.99 16.29 -27.08
CA ARG A 280 -14.61 15.78 -28.40
C ARG A 280 -15.60 16.27 -29.44
N ALA A 281 -15.11 17.02 -30.44
CA ALA A 281 -15.94 17.47 -31.55
C ALA A 281 -16.27 16.31 -32.52
N CYS A 282 -17.28 16.47 -33.38
CA CYS A 282 -17.68 15.45 -34.36
C CYS A 282 -16.56 15.03 -35.33
N GLY A 283 -15.50 15.84 -35.47
CA GLY A 283 -14.30 15.51 -36.26
C GLY A 283 -13.21 14.76 -35.49
N GLY A 284 -13.47 14.37 -34.23
CA GLY A 284 -12.53 13.65 -33.37
C GLY A 284 -11.52 14.52 -32.61
N GLU A 285 -11.44 15.81 -32.94
CA GLU A 285 -10.55 16.78 -32.27
C GLU A 285 -11.05 17.18 -30.88
N TRP A 286 -10.12 17.31 -29.94
CA TRP A 286 -10.38 17.79 -28.59
C TRP A 286 -10.45 19.32 -28.54
N ARG A 287 -11.49 19.85 -27.88
CA ARG A 287 -11.64 21.29 -27.63
C ARG A 287 -11.76 21.55 -26.15
N GLU A 288 -10.96 22.50 -25.66
CA GLU A 288 -11.15 23.05 -24.33
C GLU A 288 -12.43 23.89 -24.31
N VAL A 289 -13.27 23.67 -23.29
CA VAL A 289 -14.56 24.35 -23.13
C VAL A 289 -14.73 24.87 -21.70
N SER A 290 -15.73 25.72 -21.48
CA SER A 290 -16.07 26.17 -20.13
C SER A 290 -16.70 25.02 -19.31
N TRP A 291 -16.64 25.15 -17.98
CA TRP A 291 -17.30 24.19 -17.08
C TRP A 291 -18.82 24.11 -17.30
N SER A 292 -19.47 25.23 -17.61
CA SER A 292 -20.92 25.22 -17.89
C SER A 292 -21.24 24.46 -19.17
N ASP A 293 -20.44 24.63 -20.22
CA ASP A 293 -20.67 23.94 -21.49
C ASP A 293 -20.38 22.44 -21.36
N ALA A 294 -19.30 22.07 -20.66
CA ALA A 294 -18.98 20.67 -20.41
C ALA A 294 -20.06 19.97 -19.58
N LEU A 295 -20.54 20.59 -18.49
CA LEU A 295 -21.59 20.01 -17.66
C LEU A 295 -22.93 19.93 -18.40
N SER A 296 -23.25 20.90 -19.25
CA SER A 296 -24.45 20.87 -20.09
C SER A 296 -24.37 19.73 -21.10
N ALA A 297 -23.22 19.56 -21.78
CA ALA A 297 -22.99 18.46 -22.71
C ALA A 297 -23.11 17.08 -22.02
N VAL A 298 -22.58 16.95 -20.80
CA VAL A 298 -22.74 15.72 -20.00
C VAL A 298 -24.20 15.49 -19.64
N ALA A 299 -24.91 16.52 -19.18
CA ALA A 299 -26.31 16.39 -18.78
C ALA A 299 -27.22 16.05 -19.97
N GLU A 300 -26.99 16.66 -21.14
CA GLU A 300 -27.71 16.36 -22.38
C GLU A 300 -27.43 14.93 -22.84
N GLY A 301 -26.16 14.52 -22.95
CA GLY A 301 -25.79 13.17 -23.36
C GLY A 301 -26.37 12.07 -22.46
N LEU A 302 -26.40 12.29 -21.13
CA LEU A 302 -27.02 11.36 -20.19
C LEU A 302 -28.56 11.35 -20.31
N LYS A 303 -29.20 12.50 -20.51
CA LYS A 303 -30.66 12.59 -20.70
C LYS A 303 -31.08 11.87 -21.98
N ASP A 304 -30.36 12.10 -23.08
CA ASP A 304 -30.63 11.47 -24.37
C ASP A 304 -30.57 9.95 -24.25
N VAL A 305 -29.52 9.42 -23.61
CA VAL A 305 -29.40 7.97 -23.39
C VAL A 305 -30.51 7.45 -22.48
N ARG A 306 -30.83 8.16 -21.40
CA ARG A 306 -31.93 7.78 -20.50
C ARG A 306 -33.29 7.74 -21.21
N GLU A 307 -33.55 8.67 -22.12
CA GLU A 307 -34.80 8.74 -22.88
C GLU A 307 -34.95 7.60 -23.90
N HIS A 308 -33.85 7.18 -24.54
CA HIS A 308 -33.88 6.16 -25.59
C HIS A 308 -33.64 4.73 -25.09
N ALA A 309 -32.72 4.55 -24.13
CA ALA A 309 -32.29 3.24 -23.63
C ALA A 309 -32.73 2.96 -22.18
N GLY A 310 -33.31 3.95 -21.48
CA GLY A 310 -33.66 3.86 -20.07
C GLY A 310 -32.46 4.04 -19.13
N GLY A 311 -32.73 4.22 -17.84
CA GLY A 311 -31.69 4.43 -16.81
C GLY A 311 -30.70 3.26 -16.71
N ALA A 312 -31.19 2.03 -16.87
CA ALA A 312 -30.36 0.82 -16.88
C ALA A 312 -29.32 0.77 -18.02
N GLY A 313 -29.46 1.61 -19.06
CA GLY A 313 -28.47 1.78 -20.12
C GLY A 313 -27.26 2.65 -19.74
N ILE A 314 -27.19 3.15 -18.50
CA ILE A 314 -26.11 4.02 -18.01
C ILE A 314 -25.36 3.27 -16.90
N GLY A 315 -24.03 3.22 -16.98
CA GLY A 315 -23.15 2.63 -15.97
C GLY A 315 -22.19 3.65 -15.38
N ALA A 316 -21.70 3.37 -14.16
CA ALA A 316 -20.61 4.13 -13.55
C ALA A 316 -19.49 3.21 -13.06
N LEU A 317 -18.26 3.62 -13.35
CA LEU A 317 -17.03 2.98 -12.90
C LEU A 317 -16.22 3.96 -12.06
N ALA A 318 -15.62 3.49 -10.97
CA ALA A 318 -14.75 4.32 -10.14
C ALA A 318 -13.48 3.59 -9.72
N SER A 319 -12.40 4.31 -9.48
CA SER A 319 -11.17 3.73 -8.92
C SER A 319 -11.34 3.43 -7.43
N GLU A 320 -10.57 2.52 -6.87
CA GLU A 320 -10.59 2.13 -5.44
C GLU A 320 -10.01 3.19 -4.48
N TYR A 321 -9.50 4.29 -5.02
CA TYR A 321 -8.88 5.39 -4.29
C TYR A 321 -9.72 6.68 -4.28
N ALA A 322 -10.94 6.63 -4.82
CA ALA A 322 -11.87 7.76 -4.75
C ALA A 322 -12.37 7.95 -3.30
N THR A 323 -12.72 9.19 -2.96
CA THR A 323 -13.18 9.54 -1.61
C THR A 323 -14.58 8.98 -1.34
N THR A 324 -14.91 8.77 -0.06
CA THR A 324 -16.25 8.25 0.33
C THR A 324 -17.36 9.16 -0.16
N GLU A 325 -17.11 10.47 -0.16
CA GLU A 325 -18.01 11.50 -0.65
C GLU A 325 -18.23 11.39 -2.17
N GLU A 326 -17.17 11.14 -2.94
CA GLU A 326 -17.28 10.90 -4.38
C GLU A 326 -18.05 9.61 -4.68
N TYR A 327 -17.78 8.52 -3.97
CA TYR A 327 -18.55 7.28 -4.10
C TYR A 327 -20.04 7.49 -3.82
N ALA A 328 -20.36 8.18 -2.73
CA ALA A 328 -21.73 8.41 -2.31
C ALA A 328 -22.51 9.21 -3.35
N LEU A 329 -21.90 10.28 -3.87
CA LEU A 329 -22.52 11.13 -4.88
C LEU A 329 -22.62 10.43 -6.23
N LEU A 330 -21.61 9.65 -6.62
CA LEU A 330 -21.66 8.86 -7.86
C LEU A 330 -22.79 7.82 -7.79
N ALA A 331 -22.89 7.08 -6.70
CA ALA A 331 -23.91 6.06 -6.53
C ALA A 331 -25.32 6.67 -6.42
N ARG A 332 -25.46 7.81 -5.71
CA ARG A 332 -26.70 8.59 -5.65
C ARG A 332 -27.12 9.08 -7.03
N LEU A 333 -26.16 9.58 -7.82
CA LEU A 333 -26.40 10.09 -9.18
C LEU A 333 -26.93 8.99 -10.10
N MET A 334 -26.29 7.82 -10.09
CA MET A 334 -26.72 6.69 -10.91
C MET A 334 -28.14 6.23 -10.54
N ARG A 335 -28.42 6.09 -9.25
CA ARG A 335 -29.75 5.68 -8.77
C ARG A 335 -30.83 6.70 -9.10
N ALA A 336 -30.53 7.99 -8.97
CA ALA A 336 -31.43 9.06 -9.37
C ALA A 336 -31.66 9.12 -10.89
N LEU A 337 -30.71 8.64 -11.70
CA LEU A 337 -30.88 8.43 -13.15
C LEU A 337 -31.67 7.15 -13.49
N GLY A 338 -32.03 6.34 -12.50
CA GLY A 338 -32.74 5.07 -12.66
C GLY A 338 -31.81 3.89 -13.02
N SER A 339 -30.53 3.98 -12.64
CA SER A 339 -29.55 2.91 -12.83
C SER A 339 -29.04 2.37 -11.49
N GLU A 340 -28.94 1.05 -11.39
CA GLU A 340 -28.26 0.38 -10.28
C GLU A 340 -26.83 -0.05 -10.68
N ASN A 341 -26.37 0.33 -11.88
CA ASN A 341 -25.08 -0.04 -12.43
C ASN A 341 -23.99 0.95 -11.98
N VAL A 342 -23.45 0.74 -10.79
CA VAL A 342 -22.30 1.48 -10.25
C VAL A 342 -21.35 0.50 -9.58
N ASP A 343 -20.07 0.54 -9.92
CA ASP A 343 -19.08 -0.31 -9.26
C ASP A 343 -17.70 0.35 -9.25
N PHE A 344 -17.02 0.25 -8.11
CA PHE A 344 -15.65 0.72 -7.97
C PHE A 344 -14.60 -0.40 -8.07
N ARG A 345 -15.02 -1.67 -8.12
CA ARG A 345 -14.14 -2.85 -8.03
C ARG A 345 -13.89 -3.43 -9.41
N LEU A 346 -13.07 -2.74 -10.19
CA LEU A 346 -12.82 -3.11 -11.59
C LEU A 346 -12.11 -4.46 -11.80
N ARG A 347 -11.55 -5.04 -10.75
CA ARG A 347 -10.90 -6.36 -10.77
C ARG A 347 -11.71 -7.45 -10.08
N GLN A 348 -12.90 -7.15 -9.57
CA GLN A 348 -13.83 -8.19 -9.14
C GLN A 348 -14.55 -8.72 -10.38
N THR A 349 -14.41 -10.01 -10.64
CA THR A 349 -14.94 -10.72 -11.81
C THR A 349 -16.08 -11.68 -11.51
N ASP A 350 -16.35 -11.96 -10.23
CA ASP A 350 -17.46 -12.79 -9.77
C ASP A 350 -18.73 -11.95 -9.55
N ASP A 351 -19.73 -12.16 -10.41
CA ASP A 351 -21.02 -11.46 -10.37
C ASP A 351 -21.86 -11.80 -9.12
N ASP A 352 -21.62 -12.95 -8.47
CA ASP A 352 -22.35 -13.39 -7.28
C ASP A 352 -21.75 -12.85 -5.98
N PHE A 353 -20.60 -12.16 -6.04
CA PHE A 353 -19.85 -11.75 -4.86
C PHE A 353 -20.65 -10.81 -3.94
N ASP A 354 -21.36 -9.81 -4.48
CA ASP A 354 -22.16 -8.89 -3.67
C ASP A 354 -23.33 -9.59 -2.96
N ALA A 355 -23.99 -10.52 -3.67
CA ALA A 355 -25.09 -11.30 -3.10
C ALA A 355 -24.62 -12.25 -2.00
N ALA A 356 -23.35 -12.70 -2.07
CA ALA A 356 -22.74 -13.58 -1.09
C ALA A 356 -22.42 -12.87 0.25
N LEU A 357 -22.28 -11.55 0.27
CA LEU A 357 -21.89 -10.81 1.48
C LEU A 357 -23.09 -10.58 2.43
N GLU A 358 -22.84 -10.64 3.73
CA GLU A 358 -23.81 -10.23 4.77
C GLU A 358 -23.74 -8.74 5.10
N GLY A 359 -22.57 -8.12 4.93
CA GLY A 359 -22.34 -6.69 5.20
C GLY A 359 -21.06 -6.22 4.51
N THR A 360 -20.49 -5.11 4.99
CA THR A 360 -19.27 -4.56 4.39
C THR A 360 -18.04 -5.40 4.78
N PRO A 361 -17.34 -6.00 3.79
CA PRO A 361 -16.14 -6.79 4.06
C PRO A 361 -15.01 -5.89 4.56
N TRP A 362 -14.29 -6.37 5.57
CA TRP A 362 -13.22 -5.64 6.24
C TRP A 362 -12.16 -6.59 6.80
N LEU A 363 -11.13 -6.08 7.44
CA LEU A 363 -10.02 -6.87 7.99
C LEU A 363 -10.45 -7.87 9.07
N GLY A 364 -11.63 -7.68 9.69
CA GLY A 364 -12.13 -8.52 10.78
C GLY A 364 -11.56 -8.17 12.15
N MET A 365 -10.54 -7.33 12.21
CA MET A 365 -9.85 -6.88 13.42
C MET A 365 -9.18 -5.51 13.17
N ASP A 366 -8.63 -4.92 14.23
CA ASP A 366 -7.84 -3.71 14.08
C ASP A 366 -6.45 -4.05 13.51
N ILE A 367 -5.86 -3.15 12.72
CA ILE A 367 -4.54 -3.37 12.10
C ILE A 367 -3.47 -3.64 13.17
N ALA A 368 -3.58 -2.99 14.33
CA ALA A 368 -2.69 -3.21 15.46
C ALA A 368 -2.82 -4.62 16.06
N ASP A 369 -3.96 -5.29 15.94
CA ASP A 369 -4.18 -6.62 16.51
C ASP A 369 -3.41 -7.71 15.76
N LEU A 370 -2.98 -7.44 14.52
CA LEU A 370 -2.06 -8.29 13.75
C LEU A 370 -0.71 -8.49 14.46
N ASP A 371 -0.35 -7.64 15.43
CA ASP A 371 0.83 -7.85 16.26
C ASP A 371 0.66 -8.99 17.28
N SER A 372 -0.58 -9.40 17.55
CA SER A 372 -0.92 -10.35 18.61
C SER A 372 -1.53 -11.67 18.12
N VAL A 373 -1.70 -11.84 16.81
CA VAL A 373 -2.19 -13.10 16.23
C VAL A 373 -1.13 -14.19 16.34
N ASP A 374 -1.54 -15.42 16.61
CA ASP A 374 -0.63 -16.56 16.80
C ASP A 374 -0.47 -17.35 15.51
N ARG A 375 -1.54 -17.44 14.71
CA ARG A 375 -1.58 -18.19 13.45
C ARG A 375 -2.27 -17.36 12.38
N VAL A 376 -1.66 -17.30 11.21
CA VAL A 376 -2.23 -16.58 10.06
C VAL A 376 -2.17 -17.47 8.83
N LEU A 377 -3.28 -17.60 8.12
CA LEU A 377 -3.34 -18.17 6.78
C LEU A 377 -3.69 -17.06 5.80
N VAL A 378 -2.80 -16.76 4.86
CA VAL A 378 -3.04 -15.79 3.78
C VAL A 378 -3.37 -16.53 2.49
N ILE A 379 -4.47 -16.17 1.84
CA ILE A 379 -4.98 -16.83 0.63
C ILE A 379 -4.99 -15.82 -0.52
N GLY A 380 -4.25 -16.13 -1.60
CA GLY A 380 -4.23 -15.35 -2.85
C GLY A 380 -3.79 -13.90 -2.67
N SER A 381 -2.61 -13.66 -2.08
CA SER A 381 -2.04 -12.32 -1.90
C SER A 381 -0.55 -12.27 -2.22
N ALA A 382 -0.12 -11.25 -2.94
CA ALA A 382 1.26 -10.78 -2.93
C ALA A 382 1.41 -9.69 -1.85
N ILE A 383 1.30 -10.08 -0.58
CA ILE A 383 1.06 -9.16 0.55
C ILE A 383 2.09 -8.01 0.67
N ARG A 384 3.33 -8.22 0.23
CA ARG A 384 4.34 -7.15 0.22
C ARG A 384 4.07 -6.09 -0.83
N ALA A 385 3.60 -6.48 -2.02
CA ALA A 385 3.26 -5.54 -3.09
C ALA A 385 1.90 -4.88 -2.82
N GLU A 386 0.95 -5.64 -2.29
CA GLU A 386 -0.43 -5.20 -2.03
C GLU A 386 -0.50 -4.32 -0.77
N HIS A 387 0.07 -4.79 0.36
CA HIS A 387 -0.04 -4.17 1.68
C HIS A 387 1.28 -4.18 2.47
N PRO A 388 2.31 -3.41 2.06
CA PRO A 388 3.64 -3.39 2.67
C PRO A 388 3.66 -3.29 4.20
N LEU A 389 2.78 -2.47 4.78
CA LEU A 389 2.73 -2.24 6.23
C LEU A 389 2.03 -3.38 6.99
N LEU A 390 1.07 -4.09 6.38
CA LEU A 390 0.50 -5.30 6.97
C LEU A 390 1.54 -6.43 6.96
N ALA A 391 2.29 -6.57 5.86
CA ALA A 391 3.42 -7.50 5.79
C ALA A 391 4.47 -7.19 6.87
N GLN A 392 4.76 -5.91 7.12
CA GLN A 392 5.67 -5.49 8.18
C GLN A 392 5.16 -5.83 9.59
N ARG A 393 3.86 -5.68 9.87
CA ARG A 393 3.30 -6.09 11.17
C ARG A 393 3.35 -7.60 11.36
N LEU A 394 2.95 -8.37 10.36
CA LEU A 394 3.06 -9.84 10.39
C LEU A 394 4.51 -10.29 10.58
N ARG A 395 5.48 -9.57 10.01
CA ARG A 395 6.91 -9.81 10.25
C ARG A 395 7.31 -9.55 11.70
N GLN A 396 6.81 -8.49 12.34
CA GLN A 396 7.07 -8.27 13.76
C GLN A 396 6.41 -9.34 14.63
N ALA A 397 5.19 -9.76 14.27
CA ALA A 397 4.47 -10.84 14.95
C ALA A 397 5.24 -12.18 14.82
N ALA A 398 5.74 -12.50 13.62
CA ALA A 398 6.52 -13.72 13.38
C ALA A 398 7.80 -13.79 14.22
N LYS A 399 8.47 -12.66 14.49
CA LYS A 399 9.60 -12.61 15.43
C LYS A 399 9.23 -12.96 16.87
N ARG A 400 7.96 -12.80 17.25
CA ARG A 400 7.40 -13.16 18.56
C ARG A 400 6.79 -14.56 18.58
N GLY A 401 6.89 -15.31 17.48
CA GLY A 401 6.45 -16.72 17.42
C GLY A 401 5.17 -16.96 16.60
N THR A 402 4.58 -15.93 15.99
CA THR A 402 3.45 -16.11 15.07
C THR A 402 3.86 -16.99 13.88
N GLN A 403 3.02 -17.97 13.53
CA GLN A 403 3.24 -18.81 12.35
C GLN A 403 2.33 -18.32 11.22
N VAL A 404 2.96 -17.95 10.09
CA VAL A 404 2.25 -17.47 8.89
C VAL A 404 2.35 -18.53 7.80
N SER A 405 1.21 -18.92 7.25
CA SER A 405 1.08 -19.88 6.15
C SER A 405 0.39 -19.25 4.94
N PHE A 406 0.62 -19.80 3.76
CA PHE A 406 0.11 -19.25 2.51
C PHE A 406 -0.56 -20.29 1.63
N ILE A 407 -1.63 -19.89 0.94
CA ILE A 407 -2.14 -20.52 -0.28
C ILE A 407 -2.02 -19.46 -1.37
N ASP A 408 -1.14 -19.64 -2.33
CA ASP A 408 -0.83 -18.63 -3.36
C ASP A 408 -0.55 -19.28 -4.72
N ALA A 409 -0.45 -18.46 -5.77
CA ALA A 409 0.07 -18.88 -7.08
C ALA A 409 1.47 -18.31 -7.36
N LEU A 410 1.92 -17.39 -6.49
CA LEU A 410 3.21 -16.73 -6.53
C LEU A 410 3.84 -16.84 -5.14
N ALA A 411 4.78 -17.76 -4.99
CA ALA A 411 5.55 -18.01 -3.79
C ALA A 411 6.61 -16.92 -3.54
N GLU A 412 6.25 -15.65 -3.70
CA GLU A 412 7.13 -14.52 -3.41
C GLU A 412 7.55 -14.57 -1.93
N ASP A 413 8.79 -14.16 -1.66
CA ASP A 413 9.31 -14.10 -0.30
C ASP A 413 8.63 -12.94 0.47
N PRO A 414 7.81 -13.22 1.51
CA PRO A 414 7.16 -12.20 2.31
C PRO A 414 8.13 -11.49 3.29
N LEU A 415 9.42 -11.86 3.26
CA LEU A 415 10.47 -11.40 4.17
C LEU A 415 10.13 -11.70 5.63
N LEU A 416 9.53 -12.86 5.87
CA LEU A 416 9.24 -13.42 7.20
C LEU A 416 9.34 -14.96 7.13
N PRO A 417 9.56 -15.64 8.27
CA PRO A 417 9.52 -17.10 8.30
C PRO A 417 8.14 -17.64 7.91
N VAL A 418 8.08 -18.44 6.84
CA VAL A 418 6.86 -19.10 6.38
C VAL A 418 6.76 -20.49 7.01
N ALA A 419 5.67 -20.78 7.70
CA ALA A 419 5.46 -22.05 8.40
C ALA A 419 5.09 -23.19 7.43
N ALA A 420 4.16 -22.94 6.51
CA ALA A 420 3.80 -23.84 5.43
C ALA A 420 3.22 -23.03 4.26
N ARG A 421 3.41 -23.50 3.03
CA ARG A 421 2.94 -22.81 1.83
C ARG A 421 2.48 -23.83 0.78
N LEU A 422 1.25 -23.68 0.32
CA LEU A 422 0.67 -24.46 -0.76
C LEU A 422 0.57 -23.56 -2.00
N THR A 423 1.54 -23.69 -2.90
CA THR A 423 1.61 -22.89 -4.13
C THR A 423 1.01 -23.69 -5.28
N VAL A 424 -0.17 -23.27 -5.75
CA VAL A 424 -0.94 -23.97 -6.80
C VAL A 424 -1.55 -22.95 -7.76
N ALA A 425 -1.98 -23.42 -8.93
CA ALA A 425 -2.63 -22.56 -9.91
C ALA A 425 -3.91 -21.91 -9.34
N PRO A 426 -4.29 -20.68 -9.74
CA PRO A 426 -5.49 -20.02 -9.23
C PRO A 426 -6.76 -20.87 -9.30
N ALA A 427 -6.97 -21.64 -10.39
CA ALA A 427 -8.12 -22.54 -10.54
C ALA A 427 -8.20 -23.67 -9.49
N GLN A 428 -7.10 -23.94 -8.78
CA GLN A 428 -7.01 -24.97 -7.75
C GLN A 428 -7.17 -24.39 -6.33
N TRP A 429 -7.36 -23.09 -6.16
CA TRP A 429 -7.45 -22.49 -4.83
C TRP A 429 -8.65 -22.97 -4.01
N LEU A 430 -9.81 -23.23 -4.64
CA LEU A 430 -10.96 -23.82 -3.93
C LEU A 430 -10.60 -25.17 -3.32
N ASP A 431 -9.99 -26.05 -4.12
CA ASP A 431 -9.56 -27.37 -3.69
C ASP A 431 -8.43 -27.28 -2.65
N ALA A 432 -7.49 -26.35 -2.80
CA ALA A 432 -6.41 -26.12 -1.85
C ALA A 432 -6.94 -25.71 -0.46
N VAL A 433 -7.92 -24.80 -0.42
CA VAL A 433 -8.60 -24.43 0.84
C VAL A 433 -9.38 -25.63 1.39
N ALA A 434 -10.08 -26.38 0.54
CA ALA A 434 -10.80 -27.58 0.94
C ALA A 434 -9.88 -28.66 1.55
N GLN A 435 -8.67 -28.86 1.00
CA GLN A 435 -7.67 -29.76 1.55
C GLN A 435 -7.30 -29.38 2.99
N VAL A 436 -7.11 -28.08 3.26
CA VAL A 436 -6.83 -27.60 4.62
C VAL A 436 -8.03 -27.82 5.54
N VAL A 437 -9.26 -27.60 5.05
CA VAL A 437 -10.50 -27.88 5.82
C VAL A 437 -10.59 -29.37 6.19
N VAL A 438 -10.33 -30.28 5.25
CA VAL A 438 -10.34 -31.74 5.50
C VAL A 438 -9.28 -32.10 6.54
N ALA A 439 -8.06 -31.59 6.40
CA ALA A 439 -6.98 -31.84 7.37
C ALA A 439 -7.31 -31.28 8.75
N LEU A 440 -7.88 -30.08 8.81
CA LEU A 440 -8.25 -29.40 10.06
C LEU A 440 -9.38 -30.13 10.79
N ALA A 441 -10.41 -30.58 10.07
CA ALA A 441 -11.51 -31.36 10.64
C ALA A 441 -10.98 -32.66 11.24
N LYS A 442 -10.13 -33.39 10.52
CA LYS A 442 -9.48 -34.62 11.01
C LYS A 442 -8.60 -34.36 12.24
N ALA A 443 -7.80 -33.29 12.22
CA ALA A 443 -6.91 -32.94 13.32
C ALA A 443 -7.66 -32.51 14.60
N LYS A 444 -8.87 -31.94 14.46
CA LYS A 444 -9.77 -31.61 15.57
C LYS A 444 -10.76 -32.72 15.94
N GLU A 445 -10.67 -33.89 15.31
CA GLU A 445 -11.61 -35.02 15.49
C GLU A 445 -13.08 -34.64 15.21
N LEU A 446 -13.30 -33.70 14.28
CA LEU A 446 -14.62 -33.25 13.82
C LEU A 446 -15.00 -33.93 12.50
N PRO A 447 -16.30 -34.10 12.21
CA PRO A 447 -16.74 -34.63 10.93
C PRO A 447 -16.30 -33.69 9.79
N VAL A 448 -15.75 -34.27 8.73
CA VAL A 448 -15.39 -33.53 7.51
C VAL A 448 -16.68 -32.95 6.90
N PRO A 449 -16.75 -31.64 6.61
CA PRO A 449 -17.90 -31.04 5.96
C PRO A 449 -18.22 -31.73 4.62
N GLN A 450 -19.51 -31.97 4.36
CA GLN A 450 -19.95 -32.75 3.19
C GLN A 450 -19.42 -32.21 1.85
N TRP A 451 -19.35 -30.88 1.71
CA TRP A 451 -18.88 -30.21 0.50
C TRP A 451 -17.40 -30.48 0.17
N ALA A 452 -16.59 -30.83 1.19
CA ALA A 452 -15.17 -31.16 1.03
C ALA A 452 -14.89 -32.67 1.08
N GLY A 453 -15.93 -33.50 1.20
CA GLY A 453 -15.77 -34.95 1.47
C GLY A 453 -15.08 -35.75 0.37
N THR A 454 -15.00 -35.22 -0.85
CA THR A 454 -14.30 -35.84 -1.99
C THR A 454 -12.83 -35.48 -2.10
N ILE A 455 -12.35 -34.53 -1.27
CA ILE A 455 -10.98 -34.01 -1.34
C ILE A 455 -10.08 -34.78 -0.37
N GLU A 456 -8.90 -35.15 -0.85
CA GLU A 456 -7.84 -35.70 -0.01
C GLU A 456 -6.82 -34.62 0.35
N ALA A 457 -6.47 -34.53 1.64
CA ALA A 457 -5.51 -33.55 2.11
C ALA A 457 -4.06 -34.00 1.90
N GLY A 458 -3.31 -33.27 1.09
CA GLY A 458 -1.87 -33.46 0.94
C GLY A 458 -1.05 -33.08 2.18
N GLU A 459 0.24 -33.43 2.19
CA GLU A 459 1.16 -33.21 3.32
C GLU A 459 1.24 -31.73 3.72
N THR A 460 1.37 -30.82 2.75
CA THR A 460 1.41 -29.37 3.02
C THR A 460 0.11 -28.87 3.64
N ALA A 461 -1.04 -29.34 3.18
CA ALA A 461 -2.34 -28.95 3.76
C ALA A 461 -2.47 -29.46 5.20
N GLN A 462 -1.94 -30.65 5.50
CA GLN A 462 -1.86 -31.18 6.86
C GLN A 462 -0.95 -30.32 7.75
N ALA A 463 0.18 -29.84 7.23
CA ALA A 463 1.07 -28.92 7.96
C ALA A 463 0.39 -27.58 8.26
N ILE A 464 -0.33 -27.00 7.29
CA ILE A 464 -1.12 -25.77 7.50
C ILE A 464 -2.18 -26.03 8.58
N ALA A 465 -2.94 -27.12 8.48
CA ALA A 465 -3.96 -27.46 9.46
C ALA A 465 -3.37 -27.66 10.87
N ALA A 466 -2.25 -28.37 11.00
CA ALA A 466 -1.56 -28.57 12.28
C ALA A 466 -1.12 -27.25 12.92
N SER A 467 -0.61 -26.31 12.09
CA SER A 467 -0.29 -24.95 12.53
C SER A 467 -1.53 -24.24 13.08
N LEU A 468 -2.65 -24.26 12.35
CA LEU A 468 -3.90 -23.61 12.74
C LEU A 468 -4.51 -24.19 14.03
N VAL A 469 -4.48 -25.52 14.23
CA VAL A 469 -4.99 -26.17 15.45
C VAL A 469 -4.24 -25.71 16.70
N ALA A 470 -2.94 -25.43 16.57
CA ALA A 470 -2.10 -25.04 17.70
C ALA A 470 -2.23 -23.54 18.09
N GLY A 471 -3.08 -22.76 17.43
CA GLY A 471 -3.27 -21.33 17.70
C GLY A 471 -4.53 -21.02 18.51
N GLU A 472 -4.44 -19.98 19.36
CA GLU A 472 -5.62 -19.42 20.05
C GLU A 472 -6.18 -18.23 19.27
N LYS A 473 -5.32 -17.33 18.79
CA LYS A 473 -5.70 -16.21 17.91
C LYS A 473 -5.35 -16.53 16.46
N VAL A 474 -6.32 -17.05 15.74
CA VAL A 474 -6.19 -17.45 14.33
C VAL A 474 -6.81 -16.40 13.41
N ALA A 475 -6.09 -16.02 12.36
CA ALA A 475 -6.59 -15.15 11.28
C ALA A 475 -6.52 -15.85 9.92
N VAL A 476 -7.59 -15.77 9.15
CA VAL A 476 -7.64 -16.24 7.75
C VAL A 476 -7.87 -15.01 6.88
N LEU A 477 -6.90 -14.65 6.06
CA LEU A 477 -6.87 -13.39 5.31
C LEU A 477 -6.99 -13.66 3.81
N LEU A 478 -8.03 -13.08 3.18
CA LEU A 478 -8.22 -13.10 1.73
C LEU A 478 -7.54 -11.88 1.10
N GLY A 479 -6.61 -12.16 0.18
CA GLY A 479 -5.86 -11.16 -0.58
C GLY A 479 -6.55 -10.67 -1.83
N ASN A 480 -5.90 -9.73 -2.51
CA ASN A 480 -6.49 -9.09 -3.69
C ASN A 480 -6.64 -10.07 -4.86
N GLN A 481 -5.69 -11.00 -5.05
CA GLN A 481 -5.81 -11.98 -6.13
C GLN A 481 -6.93 -13.01 -5.86
N ALA A 482 -7.15 -13.38 -4.60
CA ALA A 482 -8.29 -14.20 -4.22
C ALA A 482 -9.62 -13.47 -4.48
N LEU A 483 -9.67 -12.17 -4.20
CA LEU A 483 -10.83 -11.32 -4.47
C LEU A 483 -11.07 -11.08 -5.96
N SER A 484 -10.04 -11.12 -6.81
CA SER A 484 -10.17 -11.02 -8.25
C SER A 484 -10.53 -12.33 -8.97
N HIS A 485 -10.57 -13.45 -8.22
CA HIS A 485 -10.89 -14.76 -8.78
C HIS A 485 -12.34 -14.82 -9.28
N ALA A 486 -12.59 -15.51 -10.40
CA ALA A 486 -13.92 -15.66 -10.99
C ALA A 486 -14.94 -16.43 -10.12
N GLN A 487 -14.49 -16.99 -9.00
CA GLN A 487 -15.28 -17.69 -7.99
C GLN A 487 -14.99 -17.13 -6.58
N ALA A 488 -14.73 -15.83 -6.48
CA ALA A 488 -14.39 -15.16 -5.23
C ALA A 488 -15.45 -15.38 -4.13
N SER A 489 -16.74 -15.47 -4.48
CA SER A 489 -17.85 -15.76 -3.55
C SER A 489 -17.70 -17.12 -2.89
N THR A 490 -17.40 -18.15 -3.69
CA THR A 490 -17.19 -19.53 -3.22
C THR A 490 -15.87 -19.64 -2.45
N LEU A 491 -14.82 -18.96 -2.92
CA LEU A 491 -13.54 -18.93 -2.21
C LEU A 491 -13.67 -18.25 -0.85
N ALA A 492 -14.45 -17.17 -0.76
CA ALA A 492 -14.78 -16.51 0.49
C ALA A 492 -15.61 -17.42 1.42
N ALA A 493 -16.58 -18.18 0.89
CA ALA A 493 -17.33 -19.16 1.66
C ALA A 493 -16.45 -20.29 2.21
N ASN A 494 -15.51 -20.80 1.41
CA ASN A 494 -14.54 -21.80 1.85
C ASN A 494 -13.62 -21.25 2.95
N ALA A 495 -13.13 -20.01 2.79
CA ALA A 495 -12.31 -19.34 3.79
C ALA A 495 -13.08 -19.05 5.08
N ALA A 496 -14.37 -18.69 4.99
CA ALA A 496 -15.25 -18.50 6.13
C ALA A 496 -15.44 -19.82 6.90
N ALA A 497 -15.76 -20.91 6.20
CA ALA A 497 -15.89 -22.24 6.80
C ALA A 497 -14.58 -22.72 7.45
N LEU A 498 -13.43 -22.44 6.82
CA LEU A 498 -12.12 -22.72 7.39
C LEU A 498 -11.87 -21.91 8.66
N ALA A 499 -12.16 -20.60 8.64
CA ALA A 499 -11.99 -19.73 9.80
C ALA A 499 -12.88 -20.18 10.97
N GLU A 500 -14.15 -20.50 10.71
CA GLU A 500 -15.07 -21.04 11.71
C GLU A 500 -14.55 -22.35 12.31
N LEU A 501 -14.14 -23.29 11.47
CA LEU A 501 -13.57 -24.57 11.92
C LEU A 501 -12.27 -24.38 12.71
N ALA A 502 -11.46 -23.39 12.35
CA ALA A 502 -10.25 -23.02 13.09
C ALA A 502 -10.56 -22.34 14.43
N GLY A 503 -11.75 -21.75 14.60
CA GLY A 503 -12.06 -20.84 15.71
C GLY A 503 -11.40 -19.47 15.54
N GLY A 504 -11.14 -19.07 14.29
CA GLY A 504 -10.44 -17.85 13.91
C GLY A 504 -11.34 -16.79 13.27
N THR A 505 -10.71 -15.68 12.91
CA THR A 505 -11.35 -14.54 12.25
C THR A 505 -11.05 -14.54 10.76
N LEU A 506 -12.09 -14.47 9.92
CA LEU A 506 -11.95 -14.15 8.50
C LEU A 506 -11.68 -12.65 8.33
N GLY A 507 -10.73 -12.29 7.47
CA GLY A 507 -10.41 -10.90 7.13
C GLY A 507 -10.20 -10.70 5.64
N PHE A 508 -10.62 -9.54 5.14
CA PHE A 508 -10.40 -9.09 3.77
C PHE A 508 -9.34 -8.00 3.76
N LEU A 509 -8.28 -8.17 2.95
CA LEU A 509 -7.22 -7.17 2.86
C LEU A 509 -7.68 -5.92 2.10
N GLY A 510 -8.48 -6.07 1.04
CA GLY A 510 -9.03 -4.97 0.23
C GLY A 510 -7.99 -4.29 -0.66
N ALA A 511 -8.35 -3.97 -1.91
CA ALA A 511 -7.35 -3.63 -2.92
C ALA A 511 -6.93 -2.14 -2.97
N GLY A 512 -7.77 -1.21 -2.53
CA GLY A 512 -7.44 0.23 -2.53
C GLY A 512 -7.70 0.94 -1.21
N GLY A 513 -7.26 2.21 -1.13
CA GLY A 513 -7.29 2.98 0.12
C GLY A 513 -8.66 3.32 0.66
N ASN A 514 -9.72 3.12 -0.12
CA ASN A 514 -11.07 3.37 0.32
C ASN A 514 -12.06 2.25 -0.04
N THR A 515 -11.60 1.01 -0.17
CA THR A 515 -12.48 -0.13 -0.49
C THR A 515 -13.64 -0.24 0.50
N VAL A 516 -13.38 -0.16 1.81
CA VAL A 516 -14.45 -0.21 2.84
C VAL A 516 -15.40 0.98 2.70
N GLY A 517 -14.87 2.19 2.42
CA GLY A 517 -15.69 3.38 2.21
C GLY A 517 -16.56 3.29 0.95
N GLY A 518 -16.10 2.63 -0.10
CA GLY A 518 -16.87 2.37 -1.31
C GLY A 518 -18.10 1.48 -1.06
N TYR A 519 -17.94 0.42 -0.26
CA TYR A 519 -19.06 -0.41 0.20
C TYR A 519 -20.04 0.39 1.08
N LEU A 520 -19.52 1.15 2.06
CA LEU A 520 -20.36 1.94 2.98
C LEU A 520 -21.14 3.05 2.24
N ALA A 521 -20.54 3.64 1.21
CA ALA A 521 -21.17 4.63 0.34
C ALA A 521 -22.14 4.02 -0.68
N GLY A 522 -22.21 2.68 -0.76
CA GLY A 522 -23.04 1.97 -1.71
C GLY A 522 -22.63 2.22 -3.16
N ALA A 523 -21.35 2.45 -3.45
CA ALA A 523 -20.82 2.52 -4.82
C ALA A 523 -20.59 1.13 -5.42
N THR A 524 -21.46 0.19 -5.08
CA THR A 524 -21.53 -1.18 -5.55
C THR A 524 -22.86 -1.41 -6.27
N PRO A 525 -22.94 -2.45 -7.12
CA PRO A 525 -24.15 -2.72 -7.89
C PRO A 525 -25.35 -2.87 -6.97
N GLY A 526 -26.42 -2.14 -7.28
CA GLY A 526 -27.67 -2.28 -6.55
C GLY A 526 -28.44 -3.53 -6.97
N LYS A 527 -29.70 -3.61 -6.55
CA LYS A 527 -30.55 -4.76 -6.91
C LYS A 527 -30.76 -4.80 -8.43
N ALA A 528 -30.34 -5.90 -9.07
CA ALA A 528 -30.32 -6.05 -10.53
C ALA A 528 -29.36 -5.10 -11.28
N GLY A 529 -28.44 -4.46 -10.56
CA GLY A 529 -27.30 -3.77 -11.15
C GLY A 529 -26.26 -4.77 -11.66
N ARG A 530 -25.48 -4.35 -12.66
CA ARG A 530 -24.37 -5.11 -13.24
C ARG A 530 -23.05 -4.74 -12.55
N THR A 531 -22.15 -5.70 -12.36
CA THR A 531 -20.80 -5.45 -11.84
C THR A 531 -19.95 -4.69 -12.87
N ALA A 532 -18.78 -4.20 -12.46
CA ALA A 532 -17.80 -3.66 -13.41
C ALA A 532 -17.48 -4.67 -14.54
N ALA A 533 -17.29 -5.94 -14.20
CA ALA A 533 -16.98 -6.99 -15.17
C ALA A 533 -18.13 -7.24 -16.17
N SER A 534 -19.38 -7.32 -15.69
CA SER A 534 -20.52 -7.50 -16.59
C SER A 534 -20.84 -6.24 -17.40
N MET A 535 -20.69 -5.03 -16.83
CA MET A 535 -20.82 -3.77 -17.58
C MET A 535 -19.82 -3.65 -18.73
N LEU A 536 -18.60 -4.16 -18.57
CA LEU A 536 -17.56 -4.10 -19.60
C LEU A 536 -17.62 -5.27 -20.60
N SER A 537 -18.25 -6.38 -20.20
CA SER A 537 -18.45 -7.55 -21.09
C SER A 537 -19.72 -7.42 -21.93
N GLU A 538 -20.77 -6.80 -21.38
CA GLU A 538 -22.01 -6.44 -22.06
C GLU A 538 -22.16 -4.92 -22.06
N PRO A 539 -21.59 -4.24 -23.08
CA PRO A 539 -21.49 -2.79 -23.08
C PRO A 539 -22.85 -2.09 -22.96
N LEU A 540 -22.88 -1.04 -22.15
CA LEU A 540 -23.99 -0.14 -21.94
C LEU A 540 -23.93 1.05 -22.90
N ASN A 541 -25.01 1.82 -22.96
CA ASN A 541 -25.10 2.98 -23.85
C ASN A 541 -24.30 4.18 -23.34
N ALA A 542 -24.20 4.37 -22.02
CA ALA A 542 -23.39 5.44 -21.45
C ALA A 542 -22.57 5.05 -20.22
N TYR A 543 -21.45 5.74 -20.04
CA TYR A 543 -20.56 5.54 -18.89
C TYR A 543 -20.12 6.85 -18.23
N LEU A 544 -20.14 6.86 -16.90
CA LEU A 544 -19.41 7.81 -16.06
C LEU A 544 -18.21 7.09 -15.44
N VAL A 545 -16.99 7.54 -15.75
CA VAL A 545 -15.76 6.88 -15.28
C VAL A 545 -14.98 7.85 -14.40
N LEU A 546 -14.91 7.54 -13.10
CA LEU A 546 -14.31 8.39 -12.07
C LEU A 546 -12.92 7.87 -11.68
N HIS A 547 -11.89 8.72 -11.86
CA HIS A 547 -10.49 8.48 -11.48
C HIS A 547 -9.86 7.20 -12.07
N THR A 548 -10.55 6.48 -12.95
CA THR A 548 -10.15 5.15 -13.39
C THR A 548 -9.39 5.23 -14.70
N GLU A 549 -8.39 4.35 -14.87
CA GLU A 549 -7.75 4.06 -16.14
C GLU A 549 -8.10 2.63 -16.59
N PRO A 550 -9.20 2.45 -17.33
CA PRO A 550 -9.78 1.13 -17.56
C PRO A 550 -8.84 0.12 -18.23
N VAL A 551 -7.88 0.58 -19.05
CA VAL A 551 -6.83 -0.27 -19.65
C VAL A 551 -6.01 -1.02 -18.59
N LEU A 552 -5.73 -0.35 -17.46
CA LEU A 552 -4.76 -0.78 -16.48
C LEU A 552 -5.39 -1.17 -15.14
N ASP A 553 -6.58 -0.65 -14.84
CA ASP A 553 -7.30 -0.90 -13.59
C ASP A 553 -8.33 -2.02 -13.72
N ALA A 554 -8.89 -2.27 -14.91
CA ALA A 554 -9.80 -3.40 -15.14
C ALA A 554 -9.06 -4.73 -15.21
N ASP A 555 -9.72 -5.81 -14.81
CA ASP A 555 -9.18 -7.15 -15.01
C ASP A 555 -8.91 -7.40 -16.51
N ASN A 556 -9.86 -7.03 -17.38
CA ASN A 556 -9.70 -7.11 -18.83
C ASN A 556 -9.71 -5.72 -19.49
N GLY A 557 -8.55 -5.06 -19.48
CA GLY A 557 -8.40 -3.70 -20.02
C GLY A 557 -8.73 -3.54 -21.50
N ALA A 558 -8.42 -4.55 -22.33
CA ALA A 558 -8.73 -4.52 -23.76
C ALA A 558 -10.26 -4.50 -24.01
N LYS A 559 -11.02 -5.35 -23.29
CA LYS A 559 -12.50 -5.30 -23.32
C LYS A 559 -13.02 -3.99 -22.74
N ALA A 560 -12.41 -3.49 -21.67
CA ALA A 560 -12.83 -2.25 -21.03
C ALA A 560 -12.82 -1.06 -22.01
N ILE A 561 -11.74 -0.89 -22.77
CA ILE A 561 -11.65 0.15 -23.80
C ILE A 561 -12.61 -0.09 -24.95
N ALA A 562 -12.73 -1.32 -25.43
CA ALA A 562 -13.68 -1.64 -26.50
C ALA A 562 -15.13 -1.28 -26.10
N ALA A 563 -15.53 -1.57 -24.86
CA ALA A 563 -16.85 -1.22 -24.33
C ALA A 563 -17.06 0.30 -24.27
N LEU A 564 -16.07 1.04 -23.77
CA LEU A 564 -16.16 2.51 -23.64
C LEU A 564 -16.16 3.21 -25.00
N GLN A 565 -15.42 2.69 -25.98
CA GLN A 565 -15.42 3.21 -27.36
C GLN A 565 -16.72 2.88 -28.11
N ALA A 566 -17.35 1.75 -27.78
CA ALA A 566 -18.64 1.35 -28.37
C ALA A 566 -19.84 2.08 -27.75
N ALA A 567 -19.68 2.67 -26.56
CA ALA A 567 -20.73 3.42 -25.88
C ALA A 567 -21.16 4.65 -26.70
N GLN A 568 -22.46 4.95 -26.69
CA GLN A 568 -23.01 6.16 -27.31
C GLN A 568 -22.46 7.43 -26.64
N PHE A 569 -22.22 7.37 -25.32
CA PHE A 569 -21.72 8.53 -24.57
C PHE A 569 -20.86 8.11 -23.37
N ALA A 570 -19.63 8.61 -23.28
CA ALA A 570 -18.69 8.24 -22.23
C ALA A 570 -18.00 9.48 -21.66
N VAL A 571 -18.01 9.61 -20.33
CA VAL A 571 -17.47 10.78 -19.63
C VAL A 571 -16.38 10.33 -18.66
N ALA A 572 -15.21 10.95 -18.76
CA ALA A 572 -14.12 10.75 -17.82
C ALA A 572 -14.06 11.89 -16.81
N LEU A 573 -14.20 11.57 -15.53
CA LEU A 573 -13.84 12.45 -14.43
C LEU A 573 -12.45 12.04 -13.97
N THR A 574 -11.41 12.65 -14.54
CA THR A 574 -10.01 12.21 -14.33
C THR A 574 -9.06 13.39 -14.02
N PRO A 575 -8.02 13.17 -13.19
CA PRO A 575 -6.93 14.12 -13.02
C PRO A 575 -5.94 14.13 -14.21
N TYR A 576 -5.95 13.10 -15.07
CA TYR A 576 -4.96 12.89 -16.12
C TYR A 576 -5.60 12.78 -17.51
N ARG A 577 -4.96 13.39 -18.51
CA ARG A 577 -5.48 13.42 -19.89
C ARG A 577 -5.32 12.06 -20.58
N SER A 578 -4.12 11.47 -20.55
CA SER A 578 -3.84 10.19 -21.21
C SER A 578 -4.71 9.03 -20.73
N ALA A 579 -5.30 9.14 -19.53
CA ALA A 579 -6.24 8.18 -18.98
C ALA A 579 -7.50 7.94 -19.85
N ALA A 580 -7.90 8.94 -20.63
CA ALA A 580 -9.24 9.00 -21.22
C ALA A 580 -9.31 9.44 -22.68
N GLU A 581 -8.22 9.98 -23.25
CA GLU A 581 -8.28 10.64 -24.56
C GLU A 581 -8.66 9.72 -25.73
N ASP A 582 -8.48 8.40 -25.58
CA ASP A 582 -8.75 7.40 -26.62
C ASP A 582 -10.21 6.92 -26.67
N TRP A 583 -11.00 7.15 -25.62
CA TRP A 583 -12.35 6.57 -25.49
C TRP A 583 -13.42 7.56 -25.00
N ALA A 584 -13.04 8.63 -24.31
CA ALA A 584 -14.02 9.57 -23.77
C ALA A 584 -14.60 10.50 -24.85
N HIS A 585 -15.84 10.92 -24.62
CA HIS A 585 -16.51 11.98 -25.36
C HIS A 585 -16.36 13.33 -24.65
N VAL A 586 -16.35 13.31 -23.31
CA VAL A 586 -16.11 14.47 -22.44
C VAL A 586 -15.11 14.11 -21.36
N MET A 587 -14.14 14.97 -21.11
CA MET A 587 -13.21 14.86 -19.99
C MET A 587 -13.39 16.04 -19.03
N LEU A 588 -13.63 15.74 -17.76
CA LEU A 588 -13.80 16.70 -16.67
C LEU A 588 -12.59 16.62 -15.72
N PRO A 589 -11.81 17.71 -15.55
CA PRO A 589 -10.65 17.69 -14.68
C PRO A 589 -11.05 17.67 -13.22
N VAL A 590 -10.89 16.50 -12.59
CA VAL A 590 -11.07 16.33 -11.14
C VAL A 590 -9.74 16.29 -10.41
N THR A 591 -9.74 16.68 -9.15
CA THR A 591 -8.53 16.79 -8.34
C THR A 591 -8.08 15.44 -7.74
N PRO A 592 -6.76 15.17 -7.64
CA PRO A 592 -6.24 14.10 -6.79
C PRO A 592 -6.43 14.42 -5.28
N PHE A 593 -6.17 13.44 -4.42
CA PHE A 593 -6.40 13.52 -2.96
C PHE A 593 -5.70 14.70 -2.26
N THR A 594 -4.58 15.20 -2.80
CA THR A 594 -3.87 16.35 -2.21
C THR A 594 -4.52 17.70 -2.46
N GLU A 595 -5.51 17.79 -3.35
CA GLU A 595 -6.16 19.03 -3.79
C GLU A 595 -7.64 19.08 -3.38
N THR A 596 -8.16 18.01 -2.76
CA THR A 596 -9.54 17.92 -2.27
C THR A 596 -9.59 17.58 -0.78
N SER A 597 -10.70 17.92 -0.15
CA SER A 597 -11.12 17.28 1.11
C SER A 597 -11.87 15.99 0.82
N GLY A 598 -11.83 15.06 1.76
CA GLY A 598 -12.57 13.80 1.69
C GLY A 598 -12.24 12.88 2.86
N THR A 599 -12.84 11.69 2.82
CA THR A 599 -12.69 10.67 3.85
C THR A 599 -12.37 9.33 3.23
N PHE A 600 -11.34 8.67 3.76
CA PHE A 600 -11.04 7.27 3.46
C PHE A 600 -11.37 6.40 4.68
N VAL A 601 -12.06 5.28 4.45
CA VAL A 601 -12.29 4.24 5.45
C VAL A 601 -11.36 3.08 5.12
N ASN A 602 -10.38 2.84 5.99
CA ASN A 602 -9.35 1.84 5.77
C ASN A 602 -9.84 0.41 6.10
N ALA A 603 -8.97 -0.59 5.94
CA ALA A 603 -9.30 -2.02 6.08
C ALA A 603 -9.85 -2.40 7.46
N GLN A 604 -9.45 -1.71 8.54
CA GLN A 604 -10.02 -1.94 9.89
C GLN A 604 -11.35 -1.21 10.13
N GLY A 605 -11.87 -0.49 9.14
CA GLY A 605 -13.11 0.29 9.27
C GLY A 605 -12.93 1.65 9.95
N LEU A 606 -11.70 2.17 10.03
CA LEU A 606 -11.43 3.49 10.60
C LEU A 606 -11.61 4.57 9.52
N ALA A 607 -12.57 5.47 9.73
CA ALA A 607 -12.77 6.66 8.90
C ALA A 607 -11.72 7.73 9.21
N GLN A 608 -10.99 8.17 8.18
CA GLN A 608 -9.92 9.16 8.26
C GLN A 608 -10.20 10.30 7.30
N SER A 609 -10.71 11.43 7.82
CA SER A 609 -10.95 12.62 7.02
C SER A 609 -9.68 13.47 6.86
N PHE A 610 -9.49 14.03 5.67
CA PHE A 610 -8.38 14.92 5.33
C PHE A 610 -8.85 16.15 4.54
N LYS A 611 -7.96 17.13 4.40
CA LYS A 611 -8.22 18.38 3.67
C LYS A 611 -7.22 18.54 2.54
N GLY A 612 -7.61 19.32 1.53
CA GLY A 612 -6.72 19.73 0.45
C GLY A 612 -5.45 20.40 0.98
N THR A 613 -4.31 19.87 0.57
CA THR A 613 -2.97 20.34 0.92
C THR A 613 -2.46 21.42 -0.04
N THR A 614 -2.90 21.38 -1.29
CA THR A 614 -2.60 22.37 -2.34
C THR A 614 -3.89 22.87 -2.99
N ALA A 615 -3.79 23.97 -3.73
CA ALA A 615 -4.89 24.42 -4.59
C ALA A 615 -5.01 23.51 -5.82
N PRO A 616 -6.22 23.33 -6.39
CA PRO A 616 -6.41 22.59 -7.63
C PRO A 616 -5.57 23.13 -8.79
N LYS A 617 -4.95 22.24 -9.59
CA LYS A 617 -4.17 22.63 -10.77
C LYS A 617 -5.09 23.13 -11.90
N GLY A 618 -4.83 24.34 -12.40
CA GLY A 618 -5.61 24.93 -13.50
C GLY A 618 -7.09 25.13 -13.14
N GLN A 619 -7.98 24.64 -13.99
CA GLN A 619 -9.43 24.69 -13.76
C GLN A 619 -9.98 23.44 -13.07
N ALA A 620 -9.13 22.52 -12.59
CA ALA A 620 -9.59 21.31 -11.92
C ALA A 620 -10.49 21.63 -10.70
N ARG A 621 -11.40 20.72 -10.38
CA ARG A 621 -12.34 20.85 -9.27
C ARG A 621 -12.41 19.54 -8.45
N PRO A 622 -12.66 19.61 -7.14
CA PRO A 622 -12.99 18.43 -6.33
C PRO A 622 -14.06 17.57 -7.00
N GLY A 623 -13.82 16.27 -7.14
CA GLY A 623 -14.74 15.36 -7.85
C GLY A 623 -16.13 15.33 -7.20
N TRP A 624 -16.19 15.36 -5.87
CA TRP A 624 -17.47 15.47 -5.14
C TRP A 624 -18.26 16.73 -5.53
N LYS A 625 -17.59 17.88 -5.77
CA LYS A 625 -18.28 19.10 -6.22
C LYS A 625 -18.81 18.94 -7.63
N VAL A 626 -18.03 18.31 -8.52
CA VAL A 626 -18.44 18.07 -9.91
C VAL A 626 -19.67 17.17 -9.94
N LEU A 627 -19.64 16.05 -9.22
CA LEU A 627 -20.77 15.12 -9.12
C LEU A 627 -22.02 15.79 -8.52
N ARG A 628 -21.83 16.59 -7.46
CA ARG A 628 -22.93 17.35 -6.85
C ARG A 628 -23.56 18.34 -7.83
N VAL A 629 -22.75 19.15 -8.50
CA VAL A 629 -23.25 20.13 -9.47
C VAL A 629 -23.93 19.41 -10.65
N LEU A 630 -23.40 18.28 -11.11
CA LEU A 630 -24.00 17.49 -12.18
C LEU A 630 -25.41 17.00 -11.79
N GLY A 631 -25.61 16.53 -10.55
CA GLY A 631 -26.94 16.20 -10.03
C GLY A 631 -27.92 17.37 -10.13
N ASN A 632 -27.49 18.58 -9.75
CA ASN A 632 -28.32 19.78 -9.86
C ASN A 632 -28.63 20.18 -11.31
N VAL A 633 -27.66 20.08 -12.22
CA VAL A 633 -27.86 20.38 -13.66
C VAL A 633 -28.83 19.38 -14.31
N LEU A 634 -28.82 18.13 -13.84
CA LEU A 634 -29.77 17.10 -14.26
C LEU A 634 -31.16 17.27 -13.64
N GLY A 635 -31.33 18.18 -12.67
CA GLY A 635 -32.58 18.41 -11.95
C GLY A 635 -32.95 17.28 -10.99
N LEU A 636 -31.94 16.61 -10.42
CA LEU A 636 -32.11 15.49 -9.49
C LEU A 636 -32.12 15.99 -8.04
N GLU A 637 -32.91 15.34 -7.19
CA GLU A 637 -33.00 15.68 -5.77
C GLU A 637 -31.83 15.09 -4.96
N GLY A 638 -31.55 15.70 -3.80
CA GLY A 638 -30.53 15.21 -2.88
C GLY A 638 -29.09 15.55 -3.29
N PHE A 639 -28.87 16.74 -3.85
CA PHE A 639 -27.55 17.26 -4.23
C PHE A 639 -27.30 18.68 -3.71
N ASP A 640 -27.91 19.01 -2.57
CA ASP A 640 -27.87 20.34 -1.97
C ASP A 640 -26.68 20.55 -1.02
N GLU A 641 -25.88 19.51 -0.75
CA GLU A 641 -24.76 19.60 0.18
C GLU A 641 -23.69 20.61 -0.27
N GLU A 642 -23.30 21.52 0.62
CA GLU A 642 -22.31 22.56 0.30
C GLU A 642 -20.87 22.18 0.66
N THR A 643 -20.68 21.14 1.48
CA THR A 643 -19.38 20.71 2.01
C THR A 643 -19.19 19.20 1.87
N SER A 644 -17.93 18.76 1.75
CA SER A 644 -17.58 17.34 1.79
C SER A 644 -18.03 16.68 3.09
N GLU A 645 -17.93 17.39 4.20
CA GLU A 645 -18.31 16.90 5.53
C GLU A 645 -19.82 16.62 5.62
N ALA A 646 -20.66 17.44 4.98
CA ALA A 646 -22.10 17.17 4.92
C ALA A 646 -22.41 15.90 4.12
N VAL A 647 -21.72 15.69 2.99
CA VAL A 647 -21.85 14.45 2.20
C VAL A 647 -21.37 13.25 3.02
N ARG A 648 -20.21 13.37 3.68
CA ARG A 648 -19.67 12.34 4.58
C ARG A 648 -20.68 11.96 5.65
N ASP A 649 -21.24 12.95 6.35
CA ASP A 649 -22.15 12.71 7.47
C ASP A 649 -23.47 12.07 7.01
N SER A 650 -23.88 12.30 5.76
CA SER A 650 -25.03 11.62 5.15
C SER A 650 -24.83 10.10 4.97
N VAL A 651 -23.58 9.63 4.98
CA VAL A 651 -23.21 8.21 4.75
C VAL A 651 -22.62 7.58 6.01
N LEU A 652 -21.71 8.28 6.67
CA LEU A 652 -20.91 7.80 7.80
C LEU A 652 -21.42 8.36 9.15
N GLY A 653 -22.57 9.03 9.20
CA GLY A 653 -23.13 9.59 10.44
C GLY A 653 -23.55 8.54 11.48
N GLY A 654 -23.65 7.27 11.10
CA GLY A 654 -23.99 6.15 11.97
C GLY A 654 -22.80 5.42 12.59
N ASN A 655 -23.07 4.31 13.30
CA ASN A 655 -22.02 3.43 13.81
C ASN A 655 -21.43 2.58 12.67
N ILE A 656 -20.28 3.00 12.13
CA ILE A 656 -19.57 2.29 11.05
C ILE A 656 -19.37 0.81 11.38
N ARG A 657 -18.94 0.48 12.61
CA ARG A 657 -18.68 -0.92 13.03
C ARG A 657 -19.92 -1.81 12.89
N ALA A 658 -21.12 -1.26 13.02
CA ALA A 658 -22.36 -2.04 12.90
C ALA A 658 -22.67 -2.46 11.45
N ALA A 659 -22.08 -1.79 10.45
CA ALA A 659 -22.22 -2.13 9.04
C ALA A 659 -21.15 -3.13 8.55
N LEU A 660 -20.07 -3.31 9.31
CA LEU A 660 -18.97 -4.20 8.97
C LEU A 660 -19.35 -5.65 9.30
N SER A 661 -19.25 -6.55 8.31
CA SER A 661 -19.45 -7.98 8.51
C SER A 661 -18.64 -8.77 7.49
N ASN A 662 -17.99 -9.83 7.97
CA ASN A 662 -17.30 -10.81 7.14
C ASN A 662 -18.12 -12.11 7.02
N GLY A 663 -19.42 -12.08 7.37
CA GLY A 663 -20.33 -13.19 7.16
C GLY A 663 -20.59 -13.43 5.67
N ILE A 664 -20.65 -14.70 5.26
CA ILE A 664 -20.81 -15.14 3.87
C ILE A 664 -22.02 -16.06 3.75
N LYS A 665 -22.96 -15.72 2.86
CA LYS A 665 -24.18 -16.48 2.56
C LYS A 665 -23.97 -17.54 1.48
N ALA A 666 -22.97 -17.36 0.60
CA ALA A 666 -22.67 -18.33 -0.43
C ALA A 666 -22.29 -19.68 0.17
N ALA A 667 -22.66 -20.76 -0.51
CA ALA A 667 -22.32 -22.10 -0.06
C ALA A 667 -20.84 -22.42 -0.39
N PRO A 668 -20.09 -23.02 0.54
CA PRO A 668 -18.75 -23.52 0.24
C PRO A 668 -18.82 -24.70 -0.74
N ALA A 669 -17.82 -24.80 -1.60
CA ALA A 669 -17.75 -25.83 -2.63
C ALA A 669 -16.31 -26.10 -3.09
N VAL A 670 -16.11 -27.20 -3.80
CA VAL A 670 -14.84 -27.58 -4.43
C VAL A 670 -14.88 -27.24 -5.92
N SER A 671 -13.71 -27.18 -6.58
CA SER A 671 -13.65 -26.92 -8.02
C SER A 671 -14.35 -28.02 -8.81
N ALA A 672 -14.95 -27.65 -9.95
CA ALA A 672 -15.39 -28.65 -10.92
C ALA A 672 -14.15 -29.36 -11.48
N SER A 673 -14.18 -30.70 -11.54
CA SER A 673 -13.08 -31.55 -12.01
C SER A 673 -12.76 -31.31 -13.50
N ALA A 674 -12.05 -30.22 -13.81
CA ALA A 674 -11.51 -29.91 -15.12
C ALA A 674 -9.97 -29.98 -15.07
N PRO A 675 -9.31 -30.47 -16.14
CA PRO A 675 -7.85 -30.46 -16.20
C PRO A 675 -7.33 -29.02 -16.16
N VAL A 676 -6.30 -28.79 -15.33
CA VAL A 676 -5.63 -27.49 -15.23
C VAL A 676 -4.93 -27.21 -16.54
N LYS A 677 -5.46 -26.27 -17.32
CA LYS A 677 -4.75 -25.70 -18.47
C LYS A 677 -3.72 -24.69 -17.97
N LEU A 678 -2.76 -24.37 -18.82
CA LEU A 678 -1.79 -23.31 -18.55
C LEU A 678 -2.50 -22.00 -18.19
N GLN A 679 -2.17 -21.37 -17.06
CA GLN A 679 -2.86 -20.16 -16.57
C GLN A 679 -1.92 -18.96 -16.44
N ARG A 680 -2.49 -17.77 -16.58
CA ARG A 680 -1.82 -16.51 -16.23
C ARG A 680 -1.87 -16.30 -14.71
N VAL A 681 -0.75 -15.85 -14.15
CA VAL A 681 -0.69 -15.18 -12.85
C VAL A 681 -0.39 -13.70 -13.10
N GLY A 682 -1.44 -12.89 -13.12
CA GLY A 682 -1.39 -11.45 -13.42
C GLY A 682 -1.36 -10.59 -12.16
N ASP A 683 -0.27 -10.67 -11.39
CA ASP A 683 -0.08 -9.81 -10.22
C ASP A 683 0.01 -8.33 -10.59
N VAL A 684 -0.41 -7.44 -9.68
CA VAL A 684 -0.28 -5.98 -9.87
C VAL A 684 0.97 -5.51 -9.12
N PRO A 685 2.00 -5.01 -9.82
CA PRO A 685 3.15 -4.46 -9.14
C PRO A 685 2.78 -3.25 -8.30
N ILE A 686 3.38 -3.13 -7.12
CA ILE A 686 3.14 -2.04 -6.16
C ILE A 686 3.22 -0.64 -6.80
N TYR A 687 4.16 -0.42 -7.71
CA TYR A 687 4.37 0.87 -8.37
C TYR A 687 3.52 1.07 -9.62
N ARG A 688 2.54 0.20 -9.86
CA ARG A 688 1.55 0.32 -10.94
C ARG A 688 0.10 0.23 -10.47
N SER A 689 -0.12 0.26 -9.15
CA SER A 689 -1.43 0.06 -8.50
C SER A 689 -2.50 1.08 -8.90
N ASP A 690 -2.12 2.32 -9.21
CA ASP A 690 -3.06 3.38 -9.54
C ASP A 690 -2.45 4.45 -10.46
N ALA A 691 -3.31 5.34 -10.97
CA ALA A 691 -2.95 6.37 -11.94
C ALA A 691 -1.89 7.36 -11.42
N ILE A 692 -1.89 7.69 -10.12
CA ILE A 692 -0.93 8.64 -9.56
C ILE A 692 0.45 7.98 -9.52
N VAL A 693 0.51 6.77 -8.99
CA VAL A 693 1.76 6.01 -8.82
C VAL A 693 2.40 5.69 -10.17
N ARG A 694 1.59 5.38 -11.20
CA ARG A 694 2.07 5.09 -12.56
C ARG A 694 2.80 6.25 -13.24
N ARG A 695 2.61 7.48 -12.74
CA ARG A 695 3.26 8.71 -13.23
C ARG A 695 4.42 9.20 -12.37
N ALA A 696 4.79 8.47 -11.32
CA ALA A 696 5.99 8.77 -10.53
C ALA A 696 7.22 8.13 -11.16
N GLU A 697 8.03 8.95 -11.84
CA GLU A 697 9.21 8.50 -12.62
C GLU A 697 10.18 7.66 -11.77
N SER A 698 10.46 8.09 -10.54
CA SER A 698 11.40 7.38 -9.67
C SER A 698 10.90 5.97 -9.28
N LEU A 699 9.58 5.81 -9.13
CA LEU A 699 8.94 4.51 -8.89
C LEU A 699 8.92 3.66 -10.16
N GLN A 700 8.78 4.26 -11.34
CA GLN A 700 8.86 3.53 -12.62
C GLN A 700 10.27 3.06 -12.97
N ALA A 701 11.30 3.70 -12.43
CA ALA A 701 12.69 3.27 -12.58
C ALA A 701 13.06 2.05 -11.73
N MET A 702 12.20 1.65 -10.78
CA MET A 702 12.43 0.48 -9.92
C MET A 702 12.32 -0.83 -10.69
N ARG A 703 13.03 -1.88 -10.25
CA ARG A 703 13.06 -3.18 -10.92
C ARG A 703 11.68 -3.81 -11.10
N VAL A 704 10.81 -3.69 -10.10
CA VAL A 704 9.43 -4.22 -10.12
C VAL A 704 8.51 -3.53 -11.13
N SER A 705 8.94 -2.38 -11.67
CA SER A 705 8.21 -1.61 -12.69
C SER A 705 8.73 -1.85 -14.11
N ARG A 706 9.76 -2.69 -14.29
CA ARG A 706 10.27 -3.05 -15.62
C ARG A 706 9.21 -3.80 -16.41
N LEU A 707 9.32 -3.73 -17.74
CA LEU A 707 8.42 -4.46 -18.64
C LEU A 707 8.40 -5.95 -18.27
N PRO A 708 7.20 -6.56 -18.16
CA PRO A 708 7.07 -7.93 -17.72
C PRO A 708 7.59 -8.90 -18.78
N VAL A 709 8.30 -9.91 -18.29
CA VAL A 709 8.74 -11.10 -19.02
C VAL A 709 7.91 -12.30 -18.58
N ALA A 710 7.84 -13.36 -19.38
CA ALA A 710 7.09 -14.56 -19.02
C ALA A 710 7.87 -15.37 -17.97
N GLY A 711 7.55 -15.17 -16.70
CA GLY A 711 8.13 -15.94 -15.59
C GLY A 711 7.49 -17.33 -15.53
N ILE A 712 8.29 -18.37 -15.74
CA ILE A 712 7.84 -19.77 -15.81
C ILE A 712 8.76 -20.61 -14.92
N ASN A 713 8.17 -21.52 -14.14
CA ASN A 713 8.96 -22.40 -13.29
C ASN A 713 9.61 -23.55 -14.08
N ALA A 714 10.54 -24.26 -13.45
CA ALA A 714 11.35 -25.28 -14.13
C ALA A 714 10.51 -26.47 -14.65
N ALA A 715 9.50 -26.90 -13.89
CA ALA A 715 8.64 -28.02 -14.27
C ALA A 715 7.80 -27.66 -15.51
N THR A 716 7.15 -26.50 -15.49
CA THR A 716 6.33 -26.00 -16.58
C THR A 716 7.17 -25.71 -17.83
N LEU A 717 8.40 -25.18 -17.68
CA LEU A 717 9.32 -25.03 -18.82
C LEU A 717 9.64 -26.37 -19.49
N ALA A 718 9.89 -27.42 -18.70
CA ALA A 718 10.18 -28.75 -19.21
C ALA A 718 8.97 -29.37 -19.91
N GLU A 719 7.77 -29.22 -19.35
CA GLU A 719 6.51 -29.66 -19.97
C GLU A 719 6.23 -28.97 -21.30
N LEU A 720 6.54 -27.67 -21.39
CA LEU A 720 6.42 -26.88 -22.62
C LEU A 720 7.57 -27.09 -23.61
N GLY A 721 8.63 -27.81 -23.23
CA GLY A 721 9.83 -28.01 -24.07
C GLY A 721 10.61 -26.71 -24.33
N LEU A 722 10.62 -25.79 -23.35
CA LEU A 722 11.25 -24.47 -23.45
C LEU A 722 12.48 -24.34 -22.53
N GLU A 723 13.43 -23.50 -22.93
CA GLU A 723 14.57 -23.09 -22.11
C GLU A 723 14.45 -21.61 -21.73
N ALA A 724 15.02 -21.22 -20.58
CA ALA A 724 15.09 -19.82 -20.19
C ALA A 724 15.87 -18.99 -21.22
N GLY A 725 15.36 -17.82 -21.58
CA GLY A 725 15.86 -16.98 -22.66
C GLY A 725 15.20 -17.24 -24.02
N THR A 726 14.32 -18.23 -24.15
CA THR A 726 13.64 -18.53 -25.42
C THR A 726 12.58 -17.46 -25.72
N PRO A 727 12.61 -16.83 -26.92
CA PRO A 727 11.51 -15.99 -27.39
C PRO A 727 10.24 -16.81 -27.62
N ILE A 728 9.12 -16.35 -27.08
CA ILE A 728 7.84 -17.03 -27.15
C ILE A 728 6.72 -16.05 -27.49
N ARG A 729 5.66 -16.58 -28.09
CA ARG A 729 4.37 -15.92 -28.21
C ARG A 729 3.43 -16.53 -27.19
N VAL A 730 2.89 -15.69 -26.30
CA VAL A 730 1.89 -16.09 -25.32
C VAL A 730 0.52 -15.61 -25.80
N GLY A 731 -0.43 -16.53 -25.94
CA GLY A 731 -1.80 -16.25 -26.36
C GLY A 731 -2.80 -16.43 -25.23
N SER A 732 -3.95 -15.77 -25.37
CA SER A 732 -5.15 -15.91 -24.55
C SER A 732 -6.38 -15.95 -25.48
N GLN A 733 -7.59 -16.09 -24.93
CA GLN A 733 -8.82 -15.97 -25.72
C GLN A 733 -9.04 -14.57 -26.33
N VAL A 734 -8.35 -13.55 -25.83
CA VAL A 734 -8.53 -12.14 -26.23
C VAL A 734 -7.48 -11.70 -27.24
N GLY A 735 -6.24 -12.15 -27.08
CA GLY A 735 -5.11 -11.72 -27.90
C GLY A 735 -3.81 -12.39 -27.48
N SER A 736 -2.71 -11.99 -28.12
CA SER A 736 -1.38 -12.55 -27.89
C SER A 736 -0.31 -11.48 -27.78
N ILE A 737 0.77 -11.79 -27.08
CA ILE A 737 1.96 -10.94 -26.94
C ILE A 737 3.22 -11.73 -27.25
N GLU A 738 4.29 -11.03 -27.65
CA GLU A 738 5.62 -11.61 -27.80
C GLU A 738 6.49 -11.21 -26.61
N THR A 739 7.19 -12.18 -26.03
CA THR A 739 8.04 -11.97 -24.86
C THR A 739 9.11 -13.05 -24.79
N VAL A 740 9.88 -13.06 -23.71
CA VAL A 740 10.92 -14.06 -23.45
C VAL A 740 10.53 -14.88 -22.24
N ALA A 741 10.69 -16.21 -22.35
CA ALA A 741 10.53 -17.12 -21.22
C ALA A 741 11.71 -16.94 -20.26
N GLU A 742 11.45 -16.60 -19.00
CA GLU A 742 12.46 -16.54 -17.95
C GLU A 742 12.15 -17.54 -16.83
N LEU A 743 13.20 -18.11 -16.25
CA LEU A 743 13.04 -19.02 -15.11
C LEU A 743 12.62 -18.22 -13.88
N ASP A 744 11.39 -18.43 -13.41
CA ASP A 744 10.88 -17.91 -12.16
C ASP A 744 10.47 -19.08 -11.25
N LYS A 745 11.24 -19.28 -10.17
CA LYS A 745 11.02 -20.37 -9.20
C LYS A 745 9.83 -20.13 -8.28
N THR A 746 9.27 -18.93 -8.28
CA THR A 746 8.17 -18.55 -7.39
C THR A 746 6.81 -18.88 -7.97
N VAL A 747 6.70 -19.13 -9.27
CA VAL A 747 5.43 -19.35 -9.96
C VAL A 747 4.96 -20.79 -9.78
N ALA A 748 3.66 -20.99 -9.54
CA ALA A 748 3.03 -22.31 -9.45
C ALA A 748 3.20 -23.14 -10.74
N ASP A 749 3.13 -24.46 -10.60
CA ASP A 749 3.12 -25.38 -11.74
C ASP A 749 1.91 -25.09 -12.65
N GLY A 750 2.09 -25.24 -13.97
CA GLY A 750 1.04 -24.95 -14.94
C GLY A 750 0.69 -23.47 -15.04
N CYS A 751 1.56 -22.56 -14.58
CA CYS A 751 1.32 -21.12 -14.62
C CYS A 751 2.46 -20.34 -15.31
N ILE A 752 2.10 -19.18 -15.86
CA ILE A 752 3.03 -18.16 -16.35
C ILE A 752 2.72 -16.85 -15.64
N ARG A 753 3.73 -16.29 -14.96
CA ARG A 753 3.63 -14.94 -14.40
C ARG A 753 3.84 -13.92 -15.50
N LEU A 754 2.80 -13.13 -15.74
CA LEU A 754 2.81 -11.97 -16.62
C LEU A 754 1.97 -10.89 -15.93
N ALA A 755 2.66 -9.99 -15.21
CA ALA A 755 2.05 -8.96 -14.39
C ALA A 755 0.97 -8.18 -15.15
N ALA A 756 -0.11 -7.81 -14.45
CA ALA A 756 -1.15 -6.92 -14.96
C ALA A 756 -0.70 -5.44 -14.85
N ALA A 757 -1.58 -4.51 -15.23
CA ALA A 757 -1.32 -3.06 -15.17
C ALA A 757 -0.14 -2.57 -16.05
N PHE A 758 0.14 -3.31 -17.13
CA PHE A 758 1.03 -2.90 -18.23
C PHE A 758 0.26 -2.92 -19.55
N GLU A 759 0.41 -1.88 -20.36
CA GLU A 759 -0.17 -1.80 -21.71
C GLU A 759 0.26 -3.01 -22.57
N GLN A 760 1.53 -3.42 -22.44
CA GLN A 760 2.11 -4.54 -23.19
C GLN A 760 1.44 -5.88 -22.87
N THR A 761 0.86 -6.04 -21.69
CA THR A 761 0.17 -7.28 -21.28
C THR A 761 -1.35 -7.15 -21.27
N ALA A 762 -1.89 -5.95 -21.48
CA ALA A 762 -3.33 -5.72 -21.53
C ALA A 762 -4.00 -6.52 -22.65
N ALA A 763 -3.26 -6.81 -23.74
CA ALA A 763 -3.72 -7.64 -24.85
C ALA A 763 -4.03 -9.11 -24.46
N LEU A 764 -3.51 -9.59 -23.33
CA LEU A 764 -3.84 -10.92 -22.80
C LEU A 764 -5.18 -10.96 -22.03
N GLY A 765 -5.81 -9.81 -21.81
CA GLY A 765 -7.05 -9.71 -21.04
C GLY A 765 -6.81 -9.95 -19.55
N GLY A 766 -7.66 -10.78 -18.95
CA GLY A 766 -7.78 -11.01 -17.50
C GLY A 766 -6.48 -11.41 -16.79
N SER A 767 -6.47 -11.24 -15.47
CA SER A 767 -5.32 -11.56 -14.60
C SER A 767 -5.16 -13.07 -14.36
N GLN A 768 -6.24 -13.85 -14.45
CA GLN A 768 -6.27 -15.29 -14.16
C GLN A 768 -6.96 -16.07 -15.30
N VAL A 769 -6.41 -15.94 -16.51
CA VAL A 769 -6.97 -16.54 -17.74
C VAL A 769 -6.17 -17.74 -18.21
N GLU A 770 -6.81 -18.60 -19.00
CA GLU A 770 -6.11 -19.67 -19.72
C GLU A 770 -5.17 -19.07 -20.79
N LEU A 771 -3.98 -19.67 -20.91
CA LEU A 771 -2.94 -19.27 -21.84
C LEU A 771 -2.59 -20.38 -22.83
N SER A 772 -2.08 -19.97 -23.99
CA SER A 772 -1.36 -20.82 -24.95
C SER A 772 0.05 -20.27 -25.15
N VAL A 773 0.99 -21.14 -25.51
CA VAL A 773 2.38 -20.75 -25.79
C VAL A 773 2.84 -21.35 -27.10
N GLU A 774 3.45 -20.51 -27.94
CA GLU A 774 4.09 -20.88 -29.19
C GLU A 774 5.54 -20.41 -29.17
N ARG A 775 6.46 -21.24 -29.68
CA ARG A 775 7.87 -20.86 -29.85
C ARG A 775 8.02 -20.01 -31.12
N LEU A 776 8.78 -18.91 -31.02
CA LEU A 776 9.07 -18.00 -32.14
C LEU A 776 10.33 -18.41 -32.92
#